data_AF-A0AAD4E382-F1
#
_entry.id   AF-A0AAD4E382-F1
#
_cell.length_a   1.000
_cell.length_b   1.000
_cell.length_c   1.000
_cell.angle_alpha   90.00
_cell.angle_beta   90.00
_cell.angle_gamma   90.00
#
_symmetry.space_group_name_H-M   'P 1'
#
loop_
_entity.id
_entity.type
_entity.pdbx_description
1 polymer ?
#
loop_
_entity_poly.entity_id
_entity_poly.type
_entity_poly.pdbx_seq_one_letter_code
_entity_poly.pdbx_strand_id
1 'polypeptide(L)'
;MVASKTKKTSKYTYAERVLSAFSQAQKEHRRHSVHLATLRAHVRKIAKDRKDKLGPQWASWVGKAVKKLEGQGVLQPIDSSGYVGMTPEGKKVLSYARRKFLPTVAGDASPAQEDAVWKNVTEHFSPSVYKRQHAGSASRLRSVFGGEEEAEEDSASTRGSPRAKRQRRARSPVKPPERSLTKMTKTELQTKVRELQRANITDKHLKAQLADRDEQLCEVQDELRMLKLSVERARAVMREEELTELDEQEFQHNMDEELPAPDFATFDVQTPRAETPQGVGVIRTQSGSIIHDISMRPTPAPSSPGDEHDQRYRDDEDVFTDQQREHLRTPESLPDRRASQIDEQQRPALVNTIDAMEKEIAKHVTEIQTLKGTVTRLQSELDTLTGTAEDHKSRIADLESETNELESGKRDLQQCLVDRDDNITQLQNKILEHERVAVQLNETLAQKEASLKAISMEAETLLRSKNEVLTRVQGMEDELTAARGENRRLTDELASSHREEETLRERMVELVRTTEERQGELAQALRVAENEARNDAMLAQELLMMTEVAKELETQLSEANNTVTTLDAKLAEVLECNSQLQLALEGSRKEIEELKSRITSSEMREAGLSSKLFTADATRQLLEDAAAAMKNASRVERVKAQSTILGLLEKIDGLQILRDDEVRGFTDKITALEGEMEDLRLNLHSTSEARQTALAALKKSDDDLAHSVNLLAAEQTTCNGLRDSLTQAQDQISRLKAAKTACESTIVNLKAIYDQGKRMQIDWMSGMESTFSSA
;
A
#
# COMPACT_ATOMS: atom_id res chain seq x y z
N MET A 1 18.57 50.75 32.10
CA MET A 1 17.86 50.59 30.80
C MET A 1 17.34 49.16 30.73
N VAL A 2 16.02 48.93 30.68
CA VAL A 2 15.47 47.57 30.60
C VAL A 2 15.48 47.11 29.13
N ALA A 3 16.33 46.14 28.80
CA ALA A 3 16.42 45.58 27.45
C ALA A 3 15.18 44.74 27.13
N SER A 4 14.14 45.38 26.56
CA SER A 4 12.94 44.71 26.07
C SER A 4 13.28 43.78 24.90
N LYS A 5 13.53 42.50 25.22
CA LYS A 5 13.80 41.44 24.23
C LYS A 5 12.63 41.33 23.26
N THR A 6 12.79 41.86 22.05
CA THR A 6 11.76 41.78 21.00
C THR A 6 11.51 40.31 20.66
N LYS A 7 10.23 39.91 20.64
CA LYS A 7 9.85 38.53 20.30
C LYS A 7 10.37 38.19 18.91
N LYS A 8 11.19 37.14 18.79
CA LYS A 8 11.75 36.67 17.52
C LYS A 8 10.58 36.27 16.61
N THR A 9 10.35 37.01 15.53
CA THR A 9 9.35 36.67 14.53
C THR A 9 9.78 35.41 13.75
N SER A 10 8.82 34.54 13.46
CA SER A 10 9.02 33.36 12.60
C SER A 10 9.45 33.79 11.20
N LYS A 11 10.55 33.23 10.69
CA LYS A 11 11.04 33.52 9.34
C LYS A 11 10.27 32.66 8.32
N TYR A 12 9.33 33.25 7.60
CA TYR A 12 8.57 32.55 6.56
C TYR A 12 9.41 32.25 5.32
N THR A 13 9.30 31.03 4.79
CA THR A 13 9.88 30.68 3.49
C THR A 13 9.13 31.35 2.35
N TYR A 14 9.75 31.50 1.17
CA TYR A 14 9.06 32.08 0.02
C TYR A 14 7.90 31.21 -0.49
N ALA A 15 7.87 29.91 -0.20
CA ALA A 15 6.73 29.04 -0.52
C ALA A 15 5.51 29.36 0.38
N GLU A 16 5.72 29.44 1.71
CA GLU A 16 4.67 29.86 2.66
C GLU A 16 4.12 31.25 2.32
N ARG A 17 5.00 32.22 2.03
CA ARG A 17 4.59 33.58 1.61
C ARG A 17 3.75 33.56 0.34
N VAL A 18 4.11 32.73 -0.65
CA VAL A 18 3.36 32.60 -1.90
C VAL A 18 1.99 31.96 -1.68
N LEU A 19 1.88 30.91 -0.86
CA LEU A 19 0.59 30.26 -0.58
C LEU A 19 -0.36 31.18 0.22
N SER A 20 0.18 31.91 1.20
CA SER A 20 -0.56 32.95 1.93
C SER A 20 -1.04 34.07 0.99
N ALA A 21 -0.15 34.60 0.14
CA ALA A 21 -0.48 35.61 -0.87
C ALA A 21 -1.51 35.13 -1.90
N PHE A 22 -1.41 33.87 -2.32
CA PHE A 22 -2.34 33.23 -3.25
C PHE A 22 -3.74 33.11 -2.64
N SER A 23 -3.85 32.61 -1.40
CA SER A 23 -5.13 32.50 -0.69
C SER A 23 -5.77 33.88 -0.44
N GLN A 24 -4.97 34.89 -0.11
CA GLN A 24 -5.48 36.25 0.07
C GLN A 24 -6.00 36.83 -1.26
N ALA A 25 -5.25 36.67 -2.35
CA ALA A 25 -5.67 37.12 -3.69
C ALA A 25 -6.94 36.39 -4.18
N GLN A 26 -7.09 35.10 -3.88
CA GLN A 26 -8.33 34.37 -4.16
C GLN A 26 -9.53 34.91 -3.36
N LYS A 27 -9.33 35.23 -2.07
CA LYS A 27 -10.38 35.84 -1.21
C LYS A 27 -10.76 37.24 -1.67
N GLU A 28 -9.79 38.04 -2.12
CA GLU A 28 -9.97 39.44 -2.56
C GLU A 28 -10.62 39.51 -3.96
N HIS A 29 -10.25 38.64 -4.90
CA HIS A 29 -10.73 38.70 -6.29
C HIS A 29 -11.83 37.68 -6.67
N ARG A 30 -12.19 36.74 -5.79
CA ARG A 30 -13.13 35.62 -6.06
C ARG A 30 -12.77 34.75 -7.29
N ARG A 31 -11.52 34.79 -7.77
CA ARG A 31 -11.03 34.02 -8.92
C ARG A 31 -10.20 32.82 -8.47
N HIS A 32 -10.32 31.69 -9.18
CA HIS A 32 -9.53 30.48 -8.90
C HIS A 32 -8.08 30.56 -9.40
N SER A 33 -7.81 31.43 -10.37
CA SER A 33 -6.49 31.72 -10.93
C SER A 33 -5.95 33.07 -10.45
N VAL A 34 -4.64 33.18 -10.27
CA VAL A 34 -3.96 34.43 -9.88
C VAL A 34 -2.72 34.64 -10.75
N HIS A 35 -2.60 35.81 -11.37
CA HIS A 35 -1.44 36.17 -12.18
C HIS A 35 -0.18 36.38 -11.32
N LEU A 36 1.00 35.99 -11.82
CA LEU A 36 2.26 36.05 -11.08
C LEU A 36 2.62 37.48 -10.59
N ALA A 37 2.22 38.52 -11.33
CA ALA A 37 2.42 39.91 -10.87
C ALA A 37 1.56 40.24 -9.64
N THR A 38 0.31 39.77 -9.60
CA THR A 38 -0.61 39.93 -8.47
C THR A 38 -0.11 39.19 -7.23
N LEU A 39 0.46 37.98 -7.40
CA LEU A 39 1.12 37.25 -6.32
C LEU A 39 2.33 38.01 -5.77
N ARG A 40 3.18 38.59 -6.63
CA ARG A 40 4.29 39.44 -6.19
C ARG A 40 3.82 40.66 -5.41
N ALA A 41 2.75 41.33 -5.86
CA ALA A 41 2.16 42.46 -5.13
C ALA A 41 1.65 42.03 -3.74
N HIS A 42 0.94 40.91 -3.64
CA HIS A 42 0.42 40.38 -2.38
C HIS A 42 1.52 39.92 -1.42
N VAL A 43 2.59 39.25 -1.90
CA VAL A 43 3.77 38.92 -1.07
C VAL A 43 4.42 40.18 -0.50
N ARG A 44 4.47 41.28 -1.28
CA ARG A 44 4.99 42.57 -0.80
C ARG A 44 4.05 43.23 0.24
N LYS A 45 2.73 43.19 0.03
CA LYS A 45 1.68 43.65 0.96
C LYS A 45 1.80 42.93 2.31
N ILE A 46 1.67 41.60 2.30
CA ILE A 46 1.75 40.74 3.50
C ILE A 46 3.08 40.88 4.24
N ALA A 47 4.22 40.99 3.53
CA ALA A 47 5.51 41.21 4.18
C ALA A 47 5.59 42.58 4.86
N LYS A 48 5.04 43.64 4.25
CA LYS A 48 4.96 44.98 4.88
C LYS A 48 4.09 44.93 6.14
N ASP A 49 2.92 44.31 6.05
CA ASP A 49 1.95 44.23 7.15
C ASP A 49 2.52 43.43 8.34
N ARG A 50 3.22 42.33 8.06
CA ARG A 50 3.94 41.50 9.06
C ARG A 50 5.29 42.06 9.50
N LYS A 51 5.71 43.24 9.00
CA LYS A 51 7.03 43.86 9.24
C LYS A 51 8.22 42.94 8.90
N ASP A 52 8.04 42.07 7.93
CA ASP A 52 9.02 41.09 7.44
C ASP A 52 9.88 41.69 6.31
N LYS A 53 11.20 41.52 6.40
CA LYS A 53 12.15 42.10 5.44
C LYS A 53 12.32 41.19 4.22
N LEU A 54 11.76 41.60 3.09
CA LEU A 54 12.05 41.01 1.78
C LEU A 54 13.48 41.36 1.33
N GLY A 55 14.20 40.39 0.77
CA GLY A 55 15.55 40.60 0.23
C GLY A 55 15.52 41.28 -1.15
N PRO A 56 16.66 41.81 -1.67
CA PRO A 56 16.68 42.60 -2.91
C PRO A 56 16.18 41.82 -4.14
N GLN A 57 16.33 40.48 -4.15
CA GLN A 57 15.91 39.59 -5.24
C GLN A 57 14.56 38.88 -4.97
N TRP A 58 13.75 39.39 -4.03
CA TRP A 58 12.52 38.73 -3.59
C TRP A 58 11.54 38.40 -4.73
N ALA A 59 11.40 39.25 -5.75
CA ALA A 59 10.49 38.99 -6.88
C ALA A 59 10.94 37.80 -7.76
N SER A 60 12.24 37.56 -7.83
CA SER A 60 12.85 36.38 -8.46
C SER A 60 12.64 35.14 -7.58
N TRP A 61 12.83 35.26 -6.26
CA TRP A 61 12.56 34.18 -5.31
C TRP A 61 11.08 33.77 -5.23
N VAL A 62 10.14 34.72 -5.37
CA VAL A 62 8.70 34.43 -5.54
C VAL A 62 8.46 33.61 -6.81
N GLY A 63 9.06 34.00 -7.95
CA GLY A 63 8.94 33.22 -9.19
C GLY A 63 9.54 31.80 -9.08
N LYS A 64 10.66 31.65 -8.37
CA LYS A 64 11.26 30.34 -8.08
C LYS A 64 10.41 29.51 -7.11
N ALA A 65 9.76 30.13 -6.14
CA ALA A 65 8.87 29.46 -5.20
C ALA A 65 7.58 28.99 -5.87
N VAL A 66 7.00 29.79 -6.78
CA VAL A 66 5.88 29.39 -7.64
C VAL A 66 6.28 28.17 -8.50
N LYS A 67 7.40 28.24 -9.25
CA LYS A 67 7.89 27.09 -10.02
C LYS A 67 8.20 25.85 -9.19
N LYS A 68 8.62 26.02 -7.93
CA LYS A 68 8.81 24.91 -6.99
C LYS A 68 7.46 24.30 -6.59
N LEU A 69 6.46 25.12 -6.26
CA LEU A 69 5.11 24.66 -5.91
C LEU A 69 4.39 24.01 -7.10
N GLU A 70 4.70 24.45 -8.33
CA GLU A 70 4.29 23.80 -9.59
C GLU A 70 4.93 22.41 -9.74
N GLY A 71 6.26 22.32 -9.63
CA GLY A 71 6.98 21.04 -9.64
C GLY A 71 6.68 20.11 -8.46
N GLN A 72 6.02 20.62 -7.42
CA GLN A 72 5.50 19.89 -6.26
C GLN A 72 4.02 19.49 -6.40
N GLY A 73 3.35 19.85 -7.49
CA GLY A 73 1.94 19.55 -7.71
C GLY A 73 0.96 20.31 -6.83
N VAL A 74 1.37 21.39 -6.15
CA VAL A 74 0.50 22.24 -5.30
C VAL A 74 -0.21 23.31 -6.13
N LEU A 75 0.55 23.89 -7.06
CA LEU A 75 0.10 24.88 -8.02
C LEU A 75 0.21 24.32 -9.44
N GLN A 76 -0.49 24.91 -10.38
CA GLN A 76 -0.41 24.55 -11.80
C GLN A 76 -0.51 25.82 -12.64
N PRO A 77 0.34 26.00 -13.67
CA PRO A 77 0.12 27.04 -14.66
C PRO A 77 -1.16 26.71 -15.42
N ILE A 78 -2.12 27.63 -15.41
CA ILE A 78 -3.39 27.46 -16.15
C ILE A 78 -3.16 27.78 -17.62
N ASP A 79 -2.43 28.87 -17.88
CA ASP A 79 -2.09 29.35 -19.20
C ASP A 79 -0.61 29.72 -19.30
N SER A 80 -0.08 29.75 -20.52
CA SER A 80 1.24 30.33 -20.83
C SER A 80 1.34 31.83 -20.51
N SER A 81 0.22 32.51 -20.26
CA SER A 81 0.11 33.92 -19.88
C SER A 81 0.52 34.23 -18.43
N GLY A 82 1.01 33.25 -17.66
CA GLY A 82 1.54 33.47 -16.30
C GLY A 82 0.49 33.51 -15.20
N TYR A 83 -0.71 32.97 -15.47
CA TYR A 83 -1.72 32.67 -14.46
C TYR A 83 -1.46 31.31 -13.81
N VAL A 84 -1.54 31.29 -12.48
CA VAL A 84 -1.31 30.11 -11.67
C VAL A 84 -2.61 29.77 -10.93
N GLY A 85 -2.99 28.50 -10.92
CA GLY A 85 -4.09 27.95 -10.15
C GLY A 85 -3.61 26.99 -9.07
N MET A 86 -4.50 26.62 -8.16
CA MET A 86 -4.26 25.56 -7.17
C MET A 86 -4.79 24.23 -7.71
N THR A 87 -3.94 23.20 -7.71
CA THR A 87 -4.32 21.86 -8.20
C THR A 87 -5.42 21.24 -7.33
N PRO A 88 -6.15 20.22 -7.81
CA PRO A 88 -7.06 19.43 -6.98
C PRO A 88 -6.37 18.82 -5.76
N GLU A 89 -5.10 18.42 -5.88
CA GLU A 89 -4.30 17.88 -4.77
C GLU A 89 -3.91 18.97 -3.75
N GLY A 90 -3.44 20.13 -4.21
CA GLY A 90 -3.18 21.31 -3.39
C GLY A 90 -4.44 21.79 -2.66
N LYS A 91 -5.61 21.75 -3.32
CA LYS A 91 -6.93 22.01 -2.70
C LYS A 91 -7.25 21.01 -1.58
N LYS A 92 -7.03 19.70 -1.80
CA LYS A 92 -7.25 18.66 -0.78
C LYS A 92 -6.34 18.84 0.43
N VAL A 93 -5.04 19.04 0.22
CA VAL A 93 -4.06 19.22 1.30
C VAL A 93 -4.27 20.53 2.05
N LEU A 94 -4.62 21.63 1.37
CA LEU A 94 -5.00 22.89 2.04
C LEU A 94 -6.28 22.69 2.88
N SER A 95 -7.29 22.01 2.35
CA SER A 95 -8.55 21.75 3.08
C SER A 95 -8.35 20.82 4.29
N TYR A 96 -7.40 19.89 4.20
CA TYR A 96 -6.97 19.06 5.32
C TYR A 96 -6.21 19.87 6.37
N ALA A 97 -5.22 20.66 5.97
CA ALA A 97 -4.46 21.53 6.87
C ALA A 97 -5.36 22.57 7.56
N ARG A 98 -6.30 23.18 6.83
CA ARG A 98 -7.31 24.07 7.42
C ARG A 98 -8.16 23.35 8.46
N ARG A 99 -8.75 22.18 8.16
CA ARG A 99 -9.50 21.40 9.16
C ARG A 99 -8.67 21.02 10.39
N LYS A 100 -7.35 20.79 10.21
CA LYS A 100 -6.43 20.42 11.30
C LYS A 100 -6.03 21.59 12.22
N PHE A 101 -5.88 22.81 11.68
CA PHE A 101 -5.36 23.97 12.44
C PHE A 101 -6.40 25.10 12.65
N LEU A 102 -7.53 25.05 11.95
CA LEU A 102 -8.67 25.97 12.04
C LEU A 102 -9.97 25.16 12.23
N PRO A 103 -10.17 24.50 13.39
CA PRO A 103 -11.35 23.66 13.64
C PRO A 103 -12.67 24.44 13.81
N THR A 104 -12.62 25.76 14.04
CA THR A 104 -13.80 26.60 14.29
C THR A 104 -14.12 27.45 13.07
N VAL A 105 -15.31 27.27 12.49
CA VAL A 105 -15.71 27.89 11.20
C VAL A 105 -16.07 29.38 11.29
N ALA A 106 -16.30 29.92 12.50
CA ALA A 106 -16.96 31.21 12.72
C ALA A 106 -16.10 32.31 13.40
N GLY A 107 -14.77 32.16 13.45
CA GLY A 107 -13.87 33.16 14.06
C GLY A 107 -12.75 33.61 13.12
N ASP A 108 -12.33 34.87 13.23
CA ASP A 108 -11.15 35.37 12.53
C ASP A 108 -9.93 34.53 12.90
N ALA A 109 -9.40 33.80 11.91
CA ALA A 109 -8.25 32.93 12.08
C ALA A 109 -7.05 33.74 12.61
N SER A 110 -6.48 33.31 13.74
CA SER A 110 -5.28 33.97 14.25
C SER A 110 -4.16 33.85 13.20
N PRO A 111 -3.38 34.91 12.92
CA PRO A 111 -2.29 34.83 11.94
C PRO A 111 -1.32 33.65 12.18
N ALA A 112 -1.10 33.28 13.44
CA ALA A 112 -0.28 32.13 13.83
C ALA A 112 -0.90 30.76 13.47
N GLN A 113 -2.23 30.65 13.40
CA GLN A 113 -2.93 29.44 12.95
C GLN A 113 -2.87 29.32 11.42
N GLU A 114 -3.06 30.42 10.68
CA GLU A 114 -2.84 30.43 9.24
C GLU A 114 -1.41 30.04 8.89
N ASP A 115 -0.43 30.52 9.64
CA ASP A 115 0.98 30.15 9.47
C ASP A 115 1.23 28.66 9.67
N ALA A 116 0.54 28.03 10.63
CA ALA A 116 0.60 26.58 10.82
C ALA A 116 0.00 25.82 9.63
N VAL A 117 -1.09 26.32 9.04
CA VAL A 117 -1.68 25.80 7.79
C VAL A 117 -0.66 25.86 6.65
N TRP A 118 -0.07 27.03 6.37
CA TRP A 118 0.87 27.21 5.25
C TRP A 118 2.15 26.40 5.42
N LYS A 119 2.66 26.31 6.66
CA LYS A 119 3.80 25.45 6.99
C LYS A 119 3.47 23.99 6.74
N ASN A 120 2.31 23.50 7.18
CA ASN A 120 1.93 22.09 7.00
C ASN A 120 1.70 21.71 5.52
N VAL A 121 1.09 22.60 4.73
CA VAL A 121 0.98 22.40 3.26
C VAL A 121 2.37 22.34 2.64
N THR A 122 3.27 23.25 3.00
CA THR A 122 4.65 23.28 2.45
C THR A 122 5.47 22.05 2.88
N GLU A 123 5.26 21.53 4.09
CA GLU A 123 5.88 20.30 4.60
C GLU A 123 5.36 19.05 3.87
N HIS A 124 4.05 18.94 3.62
CA HIS A 124 3.43 17.79 2.95
C HIS A 124 4.01 17.53 1.55
N PHE A 125 4.25 18.60 0.79
CA PHE A 125 4.78 18.51 -0.57
C PHE A 125 6.28 18.73 -0.67
N SER A 126 6.95 19.13 0.40
CA SER A 126 8.41 19.10 0.41
C SER A 126 8.83 17.64 0.31
N PRO A 127 9.62 17.24 -0.72
CA PRO A 127 10.20 15.90 -0.73
C PRO A 127 11.08 15.81 0.50
N SER A 128 10.54 15.16 1.54
CA SER A 128 11.27 14.81 2.74
C SER A 128 12.31 13.81 2.29
N VAL A 129 13.47 14.33 1.89
CA VAL A 129 14.71 13.57 1.76
C VAL A 129 14.82 12.84 3.08
N TYR A 130 14.54 11.53 3.06
CA TYR A 130 14.36 10.70 4.24
C TYR A 130 15.54 10.94 5.16
N LYS A 131 15.31 11.85 6.12
CA LYS A 131 16.36 12.39 6.97
C LYS A 131 16.57 11.31 7.98
N ARG A 132 17.49 10.38 7.65
CA ARG A 132 17.86 9.22 8.47
C ARG A 132 17.77 9.67 9.90
N GLN A 133 16.84 9.08 10.64
CA GLN A 133 16.79 9.24 12.08
C GLN A 133 18.11 8.66 12.56
N HIS A 134 19.10 9.54 12.76
CA HIS A 134 20.27 9.19 13.53
C HIS A 134 19.73 8.83 14.90
N ALA A 135 19.79 7.54 15.22
CA ALA A 135 19.44 7.03 16.52
C ALA A 135 20.16 7.90 17.55
N GLY A 136 19.38 8.59 18.39
CA GLY A 136 19.92 9.37 19.49
C GLY A 136 20.58 8.41 20.46
N SER A 137 21.90 8.28 20.37
CA SER A 137 22.68 7.41 21.25
C SER A 137 22.47 7.86 22.70
N ALA A 138 21.71 7.07 23.46
CA ALA A 138 21.39 7.34 24.84
C ALA A 138 22.61 7.06 25.74
N SER A 139 23.59 7.96 25.74
CA SER A 139 24.71 7.91 26.68
C SER A 139 25.25 9.30 26.99
N ARG A 140 24.73 9.94 28.06
CA ARG A 140 25.45 10.85 28.97
C ARG A 140 24.54 11.35 30.09
N LEU A 141 24.46 10.56 31.16
CA LEU A 141 24.27 11.06 32.52
C LEU A 141 25.60 10.94 33.25
N ARG A 142 26.33 12.05 33.45
CA ARG A 142 27.24 12.31 34.60
C ARG A 142 27.94 13.66 34.50
N SER A 143 28.09 14.31 35.67
CA SER A 143 28.92 15.50 35.97
C SER A 143 28.55 16.78 35.21
N VAL A 144 28.11 17.89 35.81
CA VAL A 144 28.31 18.48 37.17
C VAL A 144 29.77 18.84 37.44
N PHE A 145 29.96 20.07 37.98
CA PHE A 145 31.17 20.92 37.91
C PHE A 145 31.43 21.45 36.48
N GLY A 146 31.66 22.75 36.24
CA GLY A 146 31.78 23.89 37.15
C GLY A 146 32.87 24.84 36.62
N GLY A 147 32.58 26.14 36.47
CA GLY A 147 33.52 27.11 35.91
C GLY A 147 32.81 28.26 35.19
N GLU A 148 33.00 29.47 35.69
CA GLU A 148 32.53 30.74 35.11
C GLU A 148 33.63 31.34 34.19
N GLU A 149 33.66 32.68 34.05
CA GLU A 149 34.55 33.48 33.18
C GLU A 149 34.12 33.47 31.69
N GLU A 150 33.51 34.52 31.13
CA GLU A 150 33.95 35.92 30.99
C GLU A 150 35.32 36.11 30.33
N ALA A 151 35.31 36.57 29.08
CA ALA A 151 36.20 37.64 28.59
C ALA A 151 35.66 38.18 27.24
N GLU A 152 35.78 39.49 27.05
CA GLU A 152 35.43 40.20 25.82
C GLU A 152 36.62 40.26 24.83
N GLU A 153 36.42 41.04 23.77
CA GLU A 153 37.42 41.80 23.01
C GLU A 153 38.21 41.15 21.84
N ASP A 154 37.76 41.59 20.67
CA ASP A 154 38.50 42.34 19.65
C ASP A 154 39.48 41.68 18.64
N SER A 155 39.01 41.73 17.38
CA SER A 155 39.63 42.42 16.24
C SER A 155 40.99 42.01 15.63
N ALA A 156 41.00 42.20 14.30
CA ALA A 156 42.14 42.38 13.39
C ALA A 156 42.96 41.16 12.90
N SER A 157 42.58 40.70 11.70
CA SER A 157 43.46 40.67 10.51
C SER A 157 44.93 40.25 10.66
N THR A 158 45.31 39.12 10.07
CA THR A 158 46.39 39.08 9.05
C THR A 158 46.38 37.80 8.20
N ARG A 159 47.14 37.83 7.09
CA ARG A 159 47.23 36.80 6.04
C ARG A 159 47.83 35.48 6.53
N GLY A 160 47.43 34.35 5.92
CA GLY A 160 48.25 33.12 5.97
C GLY A 160 47.55 31.84 5.50
N SER A 161 47.61 31.52 4.20
CA SER A 161 47.41 30.13 3.72
C SER A 161 48.68 29.33 4.05
N PRO A 162 48.57 28.11 4.60
CA PRO A 162 48.67 26.97 3.68
C PRO A 162 47.84 25.72 4.06
N ARG A 163 47.06 25.25 3.06
CA ARG A 163 47.08 23.85 2.58
C ARG A 163 47.07 22.71 3.64
N ALA A 164 45.98 22.56 4.40
CA ALA A 164 45.78 21.40 5.28
C ALA A 164 44.85 20.31 4.69
N LYS A 165 45.47 19.19 4.31
CA LYS A 165 44.94 17.81 4.14
C LYS A 165 43.41 17.61 4.01
N ARG A 166 42.96 17.39 2.76
CA ARG A 166 41.78 16.55 2.44
C ARG A 166 41.92 15.17 3.10
N GLN A 167 41.20 14.90 4.19
CA GLN A 167 41.11 13.54 4.73
C GLN A 167 40.16 12.73 3.85
N ARG A 168 40.65 11.61 3.30
CA ARG A 168 39.92 10.78 2.33
C ARG A 168 38.66 10.17 2.97
N ARG A 169 37.59 10.08 2.18
CA ARG A 169 36.47 9.16 2.44
C ARG A 169 37.03 7.76 2.70
N ALA A 170 36.60 7.11 3.78
CA ALA A 170 36.81 5.68 3.94
C ALA A 170 36.16 4.96 2.75
N ARG A 171 36.96 4.21 1.99
CA ARG A 171 36.45 3.24 1.02
C ARG A 171 35.94 2.02 1.78
N SER A 172 34.96 1.35 1.19
CA SER A 172 34.51 0.01 1.60
C SER A 172 35.68 -0.97 1.76
N PRO A 173 35.54 -2.04 2.57
CA PRO A 173 36.55 -3.08 2.67
C PRO A 173 36.89 -3.63 1.29
N VAL A 174 38.14 -3.46 0.89
CA VAL A 174 38.67 -4.04 -0.35
C VAL A 174 39.00 -5.50 -0.04
N LYS A 175 38.36 -6.43 -0.75
CA LYS A 175 38.68 -7.87 -0.67
C LYS A 175 40.19 -8.06 -0.91
N PRO A 176 40.85 -9.00 -0.19
CA PRO A 176 42.27 -9.25 -0.39
C PRO A 176 42.55 -9.63 -1.85
N PRO A 177 43.72 -9.26 -2.41
CA PRO A 177 44.04 -9.57 -3.80
C PRO A 177 44.13 -11.09 -3.98
N GLU A 178 43.31 -11.62 -4.88
CA GLU A 178 43.40 -13.04 -5.25
C GLU A 178 44.80 -13.37 -5.76
N ARG A 179 45.31 -14.54 -5.37
CA ARG A 179 46.61 -15.04 -5.82
C ARG A 179 46.60 -15.12 -7.35
N SER A 180 47.59 -14.52 -8.00
CA SER A 180 47.72 -14.51 -9.46
C SER A 180 47.66 -15.94 -10.03
N LEU A 181 46.85 -16.15 -11.07
CA LEU A 181 46.56 -17.46 -11.69
C LEU A 181 47.82 -18.30 -12.01
N THR A 182 48.95 -17.64 -12.29
CA THR A 182 50.28 -18.25 -12.51
C THR A 182 50.92 -18.91 -11.28
N LYS A 183 50.33 -18.79 -10.08
CA LYS A 183 50.84 -19.39 -8.83
C LYS A 183 49.87 -20.40 -8.19
N MET A 184 48.70 -20.64 -8.79
CA MET A 184 47.76 -21.64 -8.30
C MET A 184 48.19 -23.03 -8.80
N THR A 185 48.13 -24.02 -7.92
CA THR A 185 48.42 -25.42 -8.28
C THR A 185 47.36 -25.95 -9.27
N LYS A 186 47.72 -26.99 -10.03
CA LYS A 186 46.86 -27.54 -11.11
C LYS A 186 45.46 -27.94 -10.60
N THR A 187 45.36 -28.41 -9.36
CA THR A 187 44.12 -28.76 -8.67
C THR A 187 43.29 -27.52 -8.34
N GLU A 188 43.89 -26.47 -7.77
CA GLU A 188 43.23 -25.19 -7.48
C GLU A 188 42.75 -24.47 -8.75
N LEU A 189 43.49 -24.59 -9.87
CA LEU A 189 43.04 -24.09 -11.17
C LEU A 189 41.82 -24.88 -11.68
N GLN A 190 41.79 -26.21 -11.52
CA GLN A 190 40.64 -27.02 -11.90
C GLN A 190 39.40 -26.72 -11.04
N THR A 191 39.55 -26.47 -9.74
CA THR A 191 38.41 -26.04 -8.90
C THR A 191 37.91 -24.67 -9.30
N LYS A 192 38.81 -23.70 -9.54
CA LYS A 192 38.42 -22.34 -9.94
C LYS A 192 37.78 -22.29 -11.34
N VAL A 193 38.20 -23.15 -12.28
CA VAL A 193 37.51 -23.31 -13.58
C VAL A 193 36.11 -23.87 -13.40
N ARG A 194 35.90 -24.89 -12.56
CA ARG A 194 34.55 -25.41 -12.26
C ARG A 194 33.67 -24.39 -11.54
N GLU A 195 34.24 -23.61 -10.64
CA GLU A 195 33.56 -22.52 -9.94
C GLU A 195 33.11 -21.42 -10.92
N LEU A 196 33.98 -20.98 -11.82
CA LEU A 196 33.65 -20.03 -12.89
C LEU A 196 32.62 -20.61 -13.88
N GLN A 197 32.65 -21.91 -14.18
CA GLN A 197 31.62 -22.57 -14.99
C GLN A 197 30.25 -22.56 -14.30
N ARG A 198 30.19 -22.86 -12.99
CA ARG A 198 28.94 -22.73 -12.20
C ARG A 198 28.45 -21.29 -12.16
N ALA A 199 29.34 -20.34 -11.89
CA ALA A 199 29.01 -18.90 -11.84
C ALA A 199 28.45 -18.39 -13.18
N ASN A 200 28.99 -18.87 -14.31
CA ASN A 200 28.49 -18.56 -15.66
C ASN A 200 27.09 -19.17 -15.92
N ILE A 201 26.82 -20.38 -15.44
CA ILE A 201 25.48 -20.99 -15.54
C ILE A 201 24.48 -20.19 -14.69
N THR A 202 24.84 -19.80 -13.45
CA THR A 202 23.95 -18.99 -12.60
C THR A 202 23.73 -17.57 -13.16
N ASP A 203 24.76 -16.94 -13.74
CA ASP A 203 24.64 -15.61 -14.36
C ASP A 203 23.75 -15.65 -15.63
N LYS A 204 23.83 -16.73 -16.42
CA LYS A 204 22.90 -16.99 -17.53
C LYS A 204 21.46 -17.20 -17.05
N HIS A 205 21.26 -17.94 -15.95
CA HIS A 205 19.93 -18.17 -15.40
C HIS A 205 19.32 -16.88 -14.82
N LEU A 206 20.11 -16.07 -14.11
CA LEU A 206 19.70 -14.76 -13.61
C LEU A 206 19.38 -13.78 -14.75
N LYS A 207 20.14 -13.80 -15.86
CA LYS A 207 19.83 -13.00 -17.06
C LYS A 207 18.55 -13.44 -17.75
N ALA A 208 18.26 -14.74 -17.79
CA ALA A 208 16.98 -15.25 -18.31
C ALA A 208 15.81 -14.80 -17.42
N GLN A 209 15.92 -14.92 -16.09
CA GLN A 209 14.90 -14.44 -15.16
C GLN A 209 14.70 -12.91 -15.23
N LEU A 210 15.77 -12.13 -15.45
CA LEU A 210 15.66 -10.67 -15.62
C LEU A 210 14.94 -10.31 -16.92
N ALA A 211 15.24 -10.98 -18.04
CA ALA A 211 14.53 -10.77 -19.29
C ALA A 211 13.02 -11.09 -19.18
N ASP A 212 12.69 -12.20 -18.53
CA ASP A 212 11.30 -12.63 -18.26
C ASP A 212 10.54 -11.62 -17.37
N ARG A 213 11.23 -11.02 -16.38
CA ARG A 213 10.68 -9.92 -15.57
C ARG A 213 10.54 -8.60 -16.34
N ASP A 214 11.46 -8.28 -17.24
CA ASP A 214 11.38 -7.08 -18.07
C ASP A 214 10.22 -7.18 -19.09
N GLU A 215 9.96 -8.39 -19.62
CA GLU A 215 8.80 -8.68 -20.48
C GLU A 215 7.48 -8.51 -19.72
N GLN A 216 7.35 -9.08 -18.52
CA GLN A 216 6.20 -8.84 -17.62
C GLN A 216 6.01 -7.36 -17.26
N LEU A 217 7.10 -6.58 -17.10
CA LEU A 217 7.03 -5.14 -16.85
C LEU A 217 6.58 -4.35 -18.07
N CYS A 218 6.89 -4.79 -19.29
CA CYS A 218 6.35 -4.22 -20.52
C CYS A 218 4.84 -4.51 -20.64
N GLU A 219 4.41 -5.74 -20.38
CA GLU A 219 3.00 -6.14 -20.44
C GLU A 219 2.14 -5.32 -19.46
N VAL A 220 2.55 -5.20 -18.19
CA VAL A 220 1.87 -4.37 -17.18
C VAL A 220 1.89 -2.87 -17.53
N GLN A 221 2.93 -2.37 -18.21
CA GLN A 221 2.96 -0.98 -18.69
C GLN A 221 1.99 -0.73 -19.84
N ASP A 222 1.78 -1.72 -20.71
CA ASP A 222 0.86 -1.65 -21.83
C ASP A 222 -0.60 -1.78 -21.34
N GLU A 223 -0.89 -2.66 -20.38
CA GLU A 223 -2.18 -2.69 -19.67
C GLU A 223 -2.49 -1.34 -19.01
N LEU A 224 -1.53 -0.74 -18.29
CA LEU A 224 -1.69 0.59 -17.69
C LEU A 224 -1.94 1.69 -18.74
N ARG A 225 -1.39 1.55 -19.95
CA ARG A 225 -1.63 2.50 -21.06
C ARG A 225 -3.04 2.33 -21.62
N MET A 226 -3.49 1.09 -21.80
CA MET A 226 -4.86 0.77 -22.24
C MET A 226 -5.92 1.20 -21.22
N LEU A 227 -5.68 0.98 -19.93
CA LEU A 227 -6.59 1.38 -18.86
C LEU A 227 -6.69 2.92 -18.76
N LYS A 228 -5.58 3.65 -18.94
CA LYS A 228 -5.61 5.12 -19.03
C LYS A 228 -6.44 5.61 -20.20
N LEU A 229 -6.26 5.03 -21.39
CA LEU A 229 -7.06 5.37 -22.59
C LEU A 229 -8.55 5.04 -22.41
N SER A 230 -8.88 3.98 -21.67
CA SER A 230 -10.27 3.65 -21.30
C SER A 230 -10.87 4.70 -20.37
N VAL A 231 -10.13 5.12 -19.33
CA VAL A 231 -10.57 6.16 -18.38
C VAL A 231 -10.69 7.52 -19.06
N GLU A 232 -9.81 7.87 -20.00
CA GLU A 232 -9.94 9.10 -20.79
C GLU A 232 -11.15 9.08 -21.72
N ARG A 233 -11.45 7.95 -22.38
CA ARG A 233 -12.69 7.80 -23.16
C ARG A 233 -13.94 7.92 -22.29
N ALA A 234 -13.98 7.26 -21.13
CA ALA A 234 -15.11 7.40 -20.20
C ALA A 234 -15.30 8.86 -19.74
N ARG A 235 -14.21 9.60 -19.49
CA ARG A 235 -14.24 11.05 -19.19
C ARG A 235 -14.50 11.96 -20.40
N ALA A 236 -14.49 11.44 -21.63
CA ALA A 236 -14.91 12.17 -22.81
C ALA A 236 -16.43 12.05 -22.95
N VAL A 237 -16.96 10.82 -22.89
CA VAL A 237 -18.41 10.53 -22.92
C VAL A 237 -19.17 11.31 -21.84
N MET A 238 -18.73 11.23 -20.57
CA MET A 238 -19.35 11.99 -19.47
C MET A 238 -19.36 13.53 -19.70
N ARG A 239 -18.41 14.07 -20.48
CA ARG A 239 -18.35 15.51 -20.79
C ARG A 239 -19.19 15.89 -22.00
N GLU A 240 -19.41 14.96 -22.94
CA GLU A 240 -20.36 15.16 -24.04
C GLU A 240 -21.80 15.11 -23.51
N GLU A 241 -22.08 14.23 -22.54
CA GLU A 241 -23.35 14.18 -21.80
C GLU A 241 -23.57 15.46 -20.96
N GLU A 242 -22.59 15.90 -20.14
CA GLU A 242 -22.69 17.18 -19.40
C GLU A 242 -22.90 18.41 -20.32
N LEU A 243 -22.38 18.40 -21.55
CA LEU A 243 -22.57 19.49 -22.51
C LEU A 243 -23.93 19.44 -23.22
N THR A 244 -24.57 18.27 -23.33
CA THR A 244 -25.93 18.17 -23.90
C THR A 244 -27.00 18.50 -22.87
N GLU A 245 -26.84 18.11 -21.60
CA GLU A 245 -27.79 18.45 -20.53
C GLU A 245 -27.82 19.96 -20.20
N LEU A 246 -26.74 20.70 -20.46
CA LEU A 246 -26.68 22.16 -20.21
C LEU A 246 -27.34 22.99 -21.33
N ASP A 247 -27.21 22.59 -22.60
CA ASP A 247 -27.87 23.28 -23.74
C ASP A 247 -29.41 23.17 -23.65
N GLU A 248 -29.93 22.05 -23.13
CA GLU A 248 -31.38 21.86 -22.91
C GLU A 248 -31.92 22.68 -21.72
N GLN A 249 -31.09 23.01 -20.72
CA GLN A 249 -31.50 23.86 -19.59
C GLN A 249 -31.44 25.37 -19.90
N GLU A 250 -30.47 25.86 -20.69
CA GLU A 250 -30.44 27.29 -21.06
C GLU A 250 -31.58 27.70 -22.01
N PHE A 251 -32.17 26.75 -22.76
CA PHE A 251 -33.36 27.01 -23.58
C PHE A 251 -34.67 27.13 -22.80
N GLN A 252 -34.77 26.53 -21.60
CA GLN A 252 -35.99 26.60 -20.78
C GLN A 252 -36.04 27.82 -19.85
N HIS A 253 -34.90 28.46 -19.55
CA HIS A 253 -34.85 29.56 -18.57
C HIS A 253 -34.97 30.98 -19.16
N ASN A 254 -35.08 31.13 -20.49
CA ASN A 254 -35.12 32.42 -21.18
C ASN A 254 -36.51 32.86 -21.68
N MET A 255 -37.60 32.16 -21.32
CA MET A 255 -38.97 32.46 -21.82
C MET A 255 -39.94 33.02 -20.76
N ASP A 256 -39.55 33.09 -19.48
CA ASP A 256 -40.46 33.42 -18.36
C ASP A 256 -40.19 34.79 -17.68
N GLU A 257 -39.25 35.62 -18.16
CA GLU A 257 -38.82 36.86 -17.47
C GLU A 257 -39.24 38.17 -18.19
N GLU A 258 -40.54 38.37 -18.45
CA GLU A 258 -41.03 39.72 -18.85
C GLU A 258 -42.50 40.06 -18.47
N LEU A 259 -42.83 40.10 -17.16
CA LEU A 259 -43.97 40.89 -16.64
C LEU A 259 -43.71 41.44 -15.23
N PRO A 260 -43.91 42.75 -14.96
CA PRO A 260 -43.74 43.34 -13.63
C PRO A 260 -45.05 43.37 -12.82
N ALA A 261 -45.02 42.94 -11.56
CA ALA A 261 -46.10 43.12 -10.60
C ALA A 261 -45.53 43.47 -9.20
N PRO A 262 -46.28 44.21 -8.33
CA PRO A 262 -45.68 45.12 -7.35
C PRO A 262 -45.46 44.56 -5.94
N ASP A 263 -44.63 45.29 -5.17
CA ASP A 263 -44.34 45.10 -3.74
C ASP A 263 -45.57 44.76 -2.88
N PHE A 264 -45.51 43.63 -2.18
CA PHE A 264 -46.25 43.44 -0.93
C PHE A 264 -45.37 42.84 0.16
N ALA A 265 -45.63 43.28 1.40
CA ALA A 265 -44.67 43.22 2.48
C ALA A 265 -44.49 41.84 3.13
N THR A 266 -43.28 41.67 3.67
CA THR A 266 -42.87 40.66 4.64
C THR A 266 -43.95 40.30 5.68
N PHE A 267 -44.24 39.00 5.81
CA PHE A 267 -44.66 38.40 7.07
C PHE A 267 -43.86 37.13 7.36
N ASP A 268 -43.45 37.01 8.61
CA ASP A 268 -42.47 36.04 9.11
C ASP A 268 -43.19 35.03 10.03
N VAL A 269 -43.42 33.80 9.56
CA VAL A 269 -44.11 32.76 10.34
C VAL A 269 -43.47 31.37 10.14
N GLN A 270 -42.63 31.04 11.12
CA GLN A 270 -42.39 29.73 11.73
C GLN A 270 -42.87 28.45 10.99
N THR A 271 -41.90 27.61 10.64
CA THR A 271 -42.10 26.20 10.29
C THR A 271 -42.47 25.35 11.51
N PRO A 272 -43.34 24.34 11.32
CA PRO A 272 -43.04 23.03 11.90
C PRO A 272 -43.26 21.85 10.94
N ARG A 273 -42.19 21.07 10.77
CA ARG A 273 -42.14 19.59 10.83
C ARG A 273 -43.26 18.78 10.13
N ALA A 274 -42.90 18.12 9.04
CA ALA A 274 -43.72 17.12 8.36
C ALA A 274 -43.84 15.79 9.13
N GLU A 275 -45.04 15.21 9.14
CA GLU A 275 -45.32 13.79 9.39
C GLU A 275 -46.24 13.23 8.29
N THR A 276 -46.19 11.92 8.09
CA THR A 276 -46.67 11.19 6.89
C THR A 276 -48.19 10.89 6.94
N PRO A 277 -48.92 10.85 5.81
CA PRO A 277 -50.39 10.88 5.85
C PRO A 277 -51.08 9.52 5.99
N GLN A 278 -52.08 9.46 6.88
CA GLN A 278 -53.22 8.54 6.81
C GLN A 278 -54.48 9.30 7.26
N GLY A 279 -55.53 9.31 6.45
CA GLY A 279 -56.79 9.94 6.85
C GLY A 279 -57.73 10.24 5.69
N VAL A 280 -58.76 9.40 5.53
CA VAL A 280 -59.90 9.65 4.64
C VAL A 280 -60.65 10.91 5.11
N GLY A 281 -60.84 11.90 4.22
CA GLY A 281 -61.50 13.16 4.57
C GLY A 281 -62.15 13.84 3.37
N VAL A 282 -63.47 13.72 3.26
CA VAL A 282 -64.29 14.38 2.22
C VAL A 282 -64.31 15.89 2.47
N ILE A 283 -63.84 16.69 1.49
CA ILE A 283 -63.94 18.15 1.54
C ILE A 283 -65.27 18.59 0.94
N ARG A 284 -66.00 19.40 1.71
CA ARG A 284 -67.35 19.90 1.42
C ARG A 284 -67.25 21.37 1.00
N THR A 285 -67.69 21.71 -0.21
CA THR A 285 -67.71 23.11 -0.68
C THR A 285 -68.83 23.92 -0.01
N GLN A 286 -68.64 25.24 0.12
CA GLN A 286 -69.60 26.13 0.79
C GLN A 286 -70.78 26.58 -0.11
N SER A 287 -70.92 26.01 -1.31
CA SER A 287 -72.05 26.22 -2.22
C SER A 287 -72.86 24.92 -2.33
N GLY A 288 -73.84 24.76 -1.45
CA GLY A 288 -74.60 23.52 -1.28
C GLY A 288 -75.50 23.15 -2.46
N SER A 289 -74.95 22.52 -3.49
CA SER A 289 -75.69 21.80 -4.53
C SER A 289 -75.21 20.35 -4.58
N ILE A 290 -76.11 19.41 -4.26
CA ILE A 290 -75.88 17.97 -4.40
C ILE A 290 -76.50 17.56 -5.74
N ILE A 291 -75.68 17.32 -6.74
CA ILE A 291 -76.10 16.65 -7.98
C ILE A 291 -75.79 15.16 -7.82
N HIS A 292 -76.78 14.29 -8.02
CA HIS A 292 -76.63 12.84 -7.94
C HIS A 292 -76.16 12.25 -9.27
N ASP A 293 -75.09 11.45 -9.22
CA ASP A 293 -74.65 10.57 -10.32
C ASP A 293 -75.62 9.39 -10.52
N ILE A 294 -76.81 9.63 -11.08
CA ILE A 294 -77.70 8.56 -11.55
C ILE A 294 -78.48 9.00 -12.80
N SER A 295 -77.95 8.73 -14.01
CA SER A 295 -78.78 8.32 -15.17
C SER A 295 -77.92 7.87 -16.37
N MET A 296 -77.41 6.65 -16.33
CA MET A 296 -77.00 5.94 -17.54
C MET A 296 -78.25 5.59 -18.38
N ARG A 297 -78.53 6.34 -19.45
CA ARG A 297 -79.47 5.93 -20.51
C ARG A 297 -78.99 6.40 -21.91
N PRO A 298 -78.94 5.52 -22.91
CA PRO A 298 -78.62 5.87 -24.30
C PRO A 298 -79.87 6.20 -25.14
N THR A 299 -79.64 6.58 -26.42
CA THR A 299 -80.58 6.77 -27.55
C THR A 299 -81.41 8.07 -27.60
N PRO A 300 -81.88 8.53 -28.79
CA PRO A 300 -81.51 8.18 -30.18
C PRO A 300 -81.16 9.39 -31.09
N ALA A 301 -80.73 9.12 -32.33
CA ALA A 301 -80.70 10.11 -33.41
C ALA A 301 -82.09 10.28 -34.09
N PRO A 302 -82.37 11.45 -34.68
CA PRO A 302 -83.09 11.46 -35.97
C PRO A 302 -82.60 12.51 -37.01
N SER A 303 -82.51 12.05 -38.26
CA SER A 303 -82.94 12.74 -39.51
C SER A 303 -82.19 13.98 -40.07
N SER A 304 -81.42 13.73 -41.13
CA SER A 304 -81.56 14.46 -42.44
C SER A 304 -82.96 14.17 -43.05
N PRO A 305 -83.55 14.94 -44.02
CA PRO A 305 -82.90 15.48 -45.25
C PRO A 305 -83.44 16.83 -45.80
N GLY A 306 -82.97 17.23 -47.00
CA GLY A 306 -83.49 18.35 -47.82
C GLY A 306 -82.40 19.38 -48.18
N ASP A 307 -81.69 19.31 -49.31
CA ASP A 307 -82.03 19.46 -50.75
C ASP A 307 -82.42 20.88 -51.24
N GLU A 308 -81.58 21.35 -52.17
CA GLU A 308 -81.86 22.13 -53.39
C GLU A 308 -82.23 23.64 -53.41
N HIS A 309 -81.87 24.23 -54.56
CA HIS A 309 -82.06 25.60 -55.10
C HIS A 309 -81.15 26.70 -54.52
N ASP A 310 -80.25 27.38 -55.27
CA ASP A 310 -80.18 27.86 -56.68
C ASP A 310 -81.02 29.13 -56.97
N GLN A 311 -80.58 29.94 -57.96
CA GLN A 311 -80.95 31.34 -58.29
C GLN A 311 -80.08 32.38 -57.52
N ARG A 312 -79.28 33.29 -58.11
CA ARG A 312 -79.15 33.95 -59.44
C ARG A 312 -80.32 34.84 -59.88
N TYR A 313 -79.95 35.99 -60.47
CA TYR A 313 -80.78 37.12 -60.96
C TYR A 313 -81.27 38.08 -59.83
N ARG A 314 -81.35 39.40 -60.03
CA ARG A 314 -81.04 40.24 -61.22
C ARG A 314 -80.74 41.69 -60.85
N ASP A 315 -79.99 42.37 -61.72
CA ASP A 315 -80.05 43.83 -61.94
C ASP A 315 -81.43 44.27 -62.51
N ASP A 316 -81.54 45.58 -62.71
CA ASP A 316 -82.31 46.26 -63.77
C ASP A 316 -83.75 46.76 -63.51
N GLU A 317 -83.82 48.11 -63.43
CA GLU A 317 -84.59 49.01 -64.33
C GLU A 317 -85.89 49.74 -63.86
N ASP A 318 -85.76 51.08 -63.96
CA ASP A 318 -86.65 52.09 -64.56
C ASP A 318 -88.07 52.50 -64.06
N VAL A 319 -88.18 53.83 -63.86
CA VAL A 319 -89.05 54.79 -64.57
C VAL A 319 -90.51 54.41 -64.91
N PHE A 320 -91.46 55.17 -64.33
CA PHE A 320 -92.69 55.68 -64.98
C PHE A 320 -93.11 57.00 -64.27
N THR A 321 -92.65 58.17 -64.71
CA THR A 321 -93.30 59.13 -65.65
C THR A 321 -94.56 59.87 -65.15
N ASP A 322 -94.53 61.20 -65.29
CA ASP A 322 -95.71 62.06 -65.43
C ASP A 322 -96.68 61.52 -66.49
N GLN A 323 -98.00 61.74 -66.33
CA GLN A 323 -98.75 62.66 -67.21
C GLN A 323 -100.27 62.75 -67.00
N GLN A 324 -100.79 63.89 -67.48
CA GLN A 324 -102.17 64.16 -67.95
C GLN A 324 -103.25 64.47 -66.90
N ARG A 325 -103.73 65.74 -66.82
CA ARG A 325 -104.71 66.45 -67.70
C ARG A 325 -106.17 66.16 -67.24
N GLU A 326 -107.20 66.98 -67.47
CA GLU A 326 -107.37 68.12 -68.39
C GLU A 326 -108.41 69.14 -67.87
N HIS A 327 -108.38 70.33 -68.48
CA HIS A 327 -109.28 71.49 -68.35
C HIS A 327 -110.80 71.24 -68.27
N LEU A 328 -111.55 72.22 -67.74
CA LEU A 328 -112.64 72.86 -68.50
C LEU A 328 -113.07 74.23 -67.92
N ARG A 329 -113.43 75.11 -68.85
CA ARG A 329 -113.80 76.51 -68.75
C ARG A 329 -115.29 76.70 -68.43
N THR A 330 -115.60 77.85 -67.81
CA THR A 330 -116.74 78.77 -68.05
C THR A 330 -117.51 78.59 -69.38
N PRO A 331 -118.82 78.95 -69.52
CA PRO A 331 -119.29 80.32 -69.19
C PRO A 331 -120.80 80.58 -68.88
N GLU A 332 -121.08 81.87 -68.64
CA GLU A 332 -122.22 82.67 -69.12
C GLU A 332 -123.70 82.45 -68.71
N SER A 333 -124.29 83.63 -68.43
CA SER A 333 -125.57 84.16 -68.92
C SER A 333 -126.79 84.22 -67.97
N LEU A 334 -127.31 85.45 -67.88
CA LEU A 334 -128.63 85.82 -67.35
C LEU A 334 -129.73 85.36 -68.32
N PRO A 335 -131.02 85.42 -67.92
CA PRO A 335 -131.73 86.62 -68.35
C PRO A 335 -132.64 87.29 -67.32
N ASP A 336 -132.90 88.56 -67.63
CA ASP A 336 -133.85 89.49 -67.03
C ASP A 336 -135.34 89.06 -67.25
N ARG A 337 -136.25 89.81 -66.60
CA ARG A 337 -137.60 90.14 -67.09
C ARG A 337 -138.74 89.13 -66.85
N ARG A 338 -139.63 89.45 -65.90
CA ARG A 338 -140.93 90.10 -66.20
C ARG A 338 -141.77 90.36 -64.94
N ALA A 339 -142.26 91.59 -64.81
CA ALA A 339 -143.49 91.84 -64.08
C ALA A 339 -144.68 91.21 -64.82
N SER A 340 -145.57 90.54 -64.11
CA SER A 340 -146.94 90.24 -64.54
C SER A 340 -147.80 89.99 -63.31
N GLN A 341 -149.04 90.48 -63.35
CA GLN A 341 -150.03 90.27 -62.30
C GLN A 341 -150.26 88.77 -62.09
N ILE A 342 -150.33 88.34 -60.83
CA ILE A 342 -150.95 87.06 -60.46
C ILE A 342 -152.14 87.41 -59.58
N ASP A 343 -153.31 86.92 -60.00
CA ASP A 343 -154.60 87.18 -59.39
C ASP A 343 -154.61 86.88 -57.88
N GLU A 344 -155.35 87.72 -57.16
CA GLU A 344 -155.44 87.75 -55.69
C GLU A 344 -156.21 86.55 -55.09
N GLN A 345 -156.40 85.48 -55.87
CA GLN A 345 -157.12 84.26 -55.50
C GLN A 345 -156.24 83.00 -55.45
N GLN A 346 -155.00 83.02 -55.98
CA GLN A 346 -154.07 81.86 -55.90
C GLN A 346 -152.99 81.99 -54.82
N ARG A 347 -152.87 83.17 -54.19
CA ARG A 347 -151.96 83.40 -53.04
C ARG A 347 -152.01 82.31 -51.95
N PRO A 348 -153.17 81.87 -51.42
CA PRO A 348 -153.18 80.87 -50.36
C PRO A 348 -152.67 79.49 -50.81
N ALA A 349 -152.88 79.11 -52.08
CA ALA A 349 -152.36 77.84 -52.60
C ALA A 349 -150.84 77.87 -52.75
N LEU A 350 -150.29 78.97 -53.28
CA LEU A 350 -148.84 79.16 -53.41
C LEU A 350 -148.16 79.29 -52.04
N VAL A 351 -148.77 80.01 -51.10
CA VAL A 351 -148.30 80.07 -49.70
C VAL A 351 -148.31 78.68 -49.07
N ASN A 352 -149.38 77.88 -49.22
CA ASN A 352 -149.40 76.51 -48.71
C ASN A 352 -148.32 75.60 -49.33
N THR A 353 -147.98 75.78 -50.61
CA THR A 353 -146.85 75.04 -51.23
C THR A 353 -145.49 75.55 -50.76
N ILE A 354 -145.34 76.85 -50.52
CA ILE A 354 -144.12 77.43 -49.95
C ILE A 354 -143.95 76.92 -48.51
N ASP A 355 -144.97 76.99 -47.66
CA ASP A 355 -144.98 76.42 -46.30
C ASP A 355 -144.65 74.92 -46.29
N ALA A 356 -145.10 74.15 -47.30
CA ALA A 356 -144.77 72.74 -47.44
C ALA A 356 -143.31 72.52 -47.83
N MET A 357 -142.81 73.26 -48.83
CA MET A 357 -141.40 73.23 -49.24
C MET A 357 -140.47 73.75 -48.14
N GLU A 358 -140.87 74.76 -47.37
CA GLU A 358 -140.11 75.27 -46.22
C GLU A 358 -140.04 74.23 -45.08
N LYS A 359 -141.13 73.48 -44.83
CA LYS A 359 -141.10 72.34 -43.89
C LYS A 359 -140.21 71.20 -44.39
N GLU A 360 -140.19 70.93 -45.69
CA GLU A 360 -139.35 69.89 -46.29
C GLU A 360 -137.87 70.30 -46.33
N ILE A 361 -137.58 71.57 -46.64
CA ILE A 361 -136.26 72.19 -46.50
C ILE A 361 -135.82 72.16 -45.03
N ALA A 362 -136.66 72.53 -44.07
CA ALA A 362 -136.34 72.45 -42.65
C ALA A 362 -136.02 71.02 -42.20
N LYS A 363 -136.80 70.03 -42.68
CA LYS A 363 -136.53 68.60 -42.47
C LYS A 363 -135.16 68.22 -43.04
N HIS A 364 -134.87 68.52 -44.29
CA HIS A 364 -133.58 68.20 -44.91
C HIS A 364 -132.41 68.96 -44.27
N VAL A 365 -132.60 70.19 -43.80
CA VAL A 365 -131.60 70.92 -43.00
C VAL A 365 -131.30 70.16 -41.71
N THR A 366 -132.33 69.71 -40.96
CA THR A 366 -132.10 68.91 -39.76
C THR A 366 -131.42 67.56 -40.08
N GLU A 367 -131.78 66.92 -41.18
CA GLU A 367 -131.20 65.66 -41.64
C GLU A 367 -129.71 65.84 -42.01
N ILE A 368 -129.37 66.84 -42.82
CA ILE A 368 -127.99 67.25 -43.13
C ILE A 368 -127.20 67.57 -41.85
N GLN A 369 -127.84 68.21 -40.86
CA GLN A 369 -127.21 68.56 -39.60
C GLN A 369 -126.94 67.32 -38.73
N THR A 370 -127.84 66.32 -38.72
CA THR A 370 -127.59 65.02 -38.09
C THR A 370 -126.50 64.22 -38.82
N LEU A 371 -126.52 64.18 -40.15
CA LEU A 371 -125.51 63.51 -40.97
C LEU A 371 -124.13 64.13 -40.75
N LYS A 372 -124.03 65.47 -40.71
CA LYS A 372 -122.78 66.18 -40.38
C LYS A 372 -122.29 65.82 -38.97
N GLY A 373 -123.19 65.64 -38.01
CA GLY A 373 -122.88 65.09 -36.68
C GLY A 373 -122.33 63.65 -36.74
N THR A 374 -122.92 62.78 -37.56
CA THR A 374 -122.40 61.40 -37.74
C THR A 374 -121.05 61.36 -38.44
N VAL A 375 -120.82 62.21 -39.45
CA VAL A 375 -119.53 62.32 -40.14
C VAL A 375 -118.46 62.82 -39.17
N THR A 376 -118.71 63.88 -38.41
CA THR A 376 -117.74 64.37 -37.40
C THR A 376 -117.46 63.33 -36.32
N ARG A 377 -118.45 62.53 -35.89
CA ARG A 377 -118.25 61.41 -34.97
C ARG A 377 -117.37 60.32 -35.59
N LEU A 378 -117.71 59.84 -36.79
CA LEU A 378 -116.93 58.81 -37.50
C LEU A 378 -115.51 59.29 -37.83
N GLN A 379 -115.33 60.57 -38.09
CA GLN A 379 -114.02 61.16 -38.34
C GLN A 379 -113.18 61.18 -37.06
N SER A 380 -113.75 61.59 -35.90
CA SER A 380 -113.06 61.45 -34.61
C SER A 380 -112.76 60.00 -34.23
N GLU A 381 -113.64 59.06 -34.59
CA GLU A 381 -113.45 57.62 -34.38
C GLU A 381 -112.29 57.08 -35.25
N LEU A 382 -112.22 57.50 -36.51
CA LEU A 382 -111.13 57.18 -37.44
C LEU A 382 -109.80 57.81 -37.02
N ASP A 383 -109.81 59.05 -36.53
CA ASP A 383 -108.62 59.70 -35.95
C ASP A 383 -108.11 58.92 -34.72
N THR A 384 -109.00 58.48 -33.82
CA THR A 384 -108.60 57.65 -32.66
C THR A 384 -108.07 56.28 -33.07
N LEU A 385 -108.69 55.61 -34.04
CA LEU A 385 -108.21 54.32 -34.55
C LEU A 385 -106.85 54.46 -35.24
N THR A 386 -106.65 55.52 -36.01
CA THR A 386 -105.36 55.83 -36.65
C THR A 386 -104.27 56.09 -35.61
N GLY A 387 -104.58 56.83 -34.55
CA GLY A 387 -103.69 57.00 -33.40
C GLY A 387 -103.29 55.66 -32.76
N THR A 388 -104.26 54.81 -32.43
CA THR A 388 -103.97 53.48 -31.85
C THR A 388 -103.20 52.56 -32.81
N ALA A 389 -103.35 52.71 -34.13
CA ALA A 389 -102.61 51.94 -35.11
C ALA A 389 -101.12 52.34 -35.16
N GLU A 390 -100.81 53.64 -35.10
CA GLU A 390 -99.43 54.13 -35.01
C GLU A 390 -98.79 53.84 -33.63
N ASP A 391 -99.57 53.88 -32.54
CA ASP A 391 -99.12 53.40 -31.21
C ASP A 391 -98.78 51.90 -31.22
N HIS A 392 -99.59 51.07 -31.88
CA HIS A 392 -99.29 49.64 -32.04
C HIS A 392 -98.09 49.38 -32.95
N LYS A 393 -97.94 50.17 -34.02
CA LYS A 393 -96.82 50.05 -34.97
C LYS A 393 -95.48 50.46 -34.35
N SER A 394 -95.46 51.54 -33.56
CA SER A 394 -94.28 51.90 -32.75
C SER A 394 -93.97 50.81 -31.71
N ARG A 395 -95.00 50.26 -31.05
CA ARG A 395 -94.79 49.15 -30.09
C ARG A 395 -94.27 47.86 -30.75
N ILE A 396 -94.64 47.58 -32.00
CA ILE A 396 -94.08 46.46 -32.77
C ILE A 396 -92.60 46.72 -33.07
N ALA A 397 -92.24 47.93 -33.53
CA ALA A 397 -90.84 48.29 -33.79
C ALA A 397 -89.95 48.19 -32.53
N ASP A 398 -90.45 48.61 -31.36
CA ASP A 398 -89.76 48.43 -30.07
C ASP A 398 -89.48 46.94 -29.79
N LEU A 399 -90.49 46.08 -29.97
CA LEU A 399 -90.39 44.63 -29.69
C LEU A 399 -89.51 43.92 -30.72
N GLU A 400 -89.50 44.36 -31.98
CA GLU A 400 -88.56 43.89 -33.00
C GLU A 400 -87.12 44.27 -32.63
N SER A 401 -86.88 45.50 -32.13
CA SER A 401 -85.57 45.91 -31.61
C SER A 401 -85.13 45.05 -30.42
N GLU A 402 -86.00 44.87 -29.42
CA GLU A 402 -85.73 44.02 -28.25
C GLU A 402 -85.45 42.56 -28.65
N THR A 403 -86.18 42.03 -29.63
CA THR A 403 -85.95 40.67 -30.17
C THR A 403 -84.60 40.57 -30.86
N ASN A 404 -84.23 41.55 -31.71
CA ASN A 404 -82.93 41.58 -32.38
C ASN A 404 -81.76 41.70 -31.39
N GLU A 405 -81.91 42.48 -30.32
CA GLU A 405 -80.94 42.59 -29.23
C GLU A 405 -80.79 41.25 -28.49
N LEU A 406 -81.89 40.59 -28.13
CA LEU A 406 -81.87 39.26 -27.50
C LEU A 406 -81.26 38.19 -28.42
N GLU A 407 -81.50 38.24 -29.73
CA GLU A 407 -80.86 37.34 -30.70
C GLU A 407 -79.36 37.59 -30.86
N SER A 408 -78.91 38.85 -30.81
CA SER A 408 -77.47 39.15 -30.77
C SER A 408 -76.81 38.65 -29.49
N GLY A 409 -77.37 38.94 -28.32
CA GLY A 409 -76.87 38.43 -27.04
C GLY A 409 -76.86 36.90 -26.97
N LYS A 410 -77.85 36.23 -27.57
CA LYS A 410 -77.86 34.77 -27.72
C LYS A 410 -76.69 34.26 -28.58
N ARG A 411 -76.41 34.90 -29.73
CA ARG A 411 -75.27 34.55 -30.58
C ARG A 411 -73.93 34.76 -29.88
N ASP A 412 -73.77 35.87 -29.17
CA ASP A 412 -72.55 36.18 -28.42
C ASP A 412 -72.31 35.16 -27.28
N LEU A 413 -73.37 34.77 -26.56
CA LEU A 413 -73.30 33.71 -25.54
C LEU A 413 -73.01 32.34 -26.15
N GLN A 414 -73.54 32.02 -27.33
CA GLN A 414 -73.21 30.79 -28.04
C GLN A 414 -71.73 30.75 -28.46
N GLN A 415 -71.18 31.85 -28.98
CA GLN A 415 -69.75 31.95 -29.28
C GLN A 415 -68.90 31.80 -28.01
N CYS A 416 -69.27 32.48 -26.91
CA CYS A 416 -68.59 32.35 -25.62
C CYS A 416 -68.64 30.92 -25.04
N LEU A 417 -69.63 30.10 -25.39
CA LEU A 417 -69.67 28.69 -25.00
C LEU A 417 -68.71 27.86 -25.85
N VAL A 418 -68.71 28.04 -27.18
CA VAL A 418 -67.76 27.36 -28.09
C VAL A 418 -66.32 27.67 -27.70
N ASP A 419 -65.98 28.94 -27.48
CA ASP A 419 -64.64 29.36 -27.05
C ASP A 419 -64.23 28.70 -25.71
N ARG A 420 -65.19 28.44 -24.82
CA ARG A 420 -64.93 27.79 -23.52
C ARG A 420 -64.78 26.28 -23.66
N ASP A 421 -65.56 25.63 -24.53
CA ASP A 421 -65.42 24.21 -24.83
C ASP A 421 -64.08 23.92 -25.55
N ASP A 422 -63.64 24.79 -26.46
CA ASP A 422 -62.31 24.74 -27.07
C ASP A 422 -61.19 24.91 -26.02
N ASN A 423 -61.35 25.84 -25.08
CA ASN A 423 -60.40 25.96 -23.96
C ASN A 423 -60.41 24.73 -23.03
N ILE A 424 -61.57 24.13 -22.77
CA ILE A 424 -61.69 22.91 -21.95
C ILE A 424 -60.99 21.73 -22.64
N THR A 425 -61.19 21.52 -23.94
CA THR A 425 -60.52 20.43 -24.68
C THR A 425 -59.00 20.64 -24.76
N GLN A 426 -58.54 21.88 -24.95
CA GLN A 426 -57.10 22.20 -24.87
C GLN A 426 -56.49 21.90 -23.50
N LEU A 427 -57.20 22.24 -22.41
CA LEU A 427 -56.75 21.95 -21.05
C LEU A 427 -56.75 20.45 -20.75
N GLN A 428 -57.77 19.70 -21.21
CA GLN A 428 -57.82 18.24 -21.10
C GLN A 428 -56.65 17.58 -21.83
N ASN A 429 -56.32 18.03 -23.05
CA ASN A 429 -55.16 17.53 -23.80
C ASN A 429 -53.84 17.81 -23.07
N LYS A 430 -53.67 19.00 -22.45
CA LYS A 430 -52.50 19.31 -21.62
C LYS A 430 -52.41 18.42 -20.38
N ILE A 431 -53.53 18.13 -19.71
CA ILE A 431 -53.57 17.22 -18.56
C ILE A 431 -53.12 15.82 -18.97
N LEU A 432 -53.64 15.27 -20.08
CA LEU A 432 -53.24 13.95 -20.59
C LEU A 432 -51.74 13.87 -20.94
N GLU A 433 -51.17 14.94 -21.50
CA GLU A 433 -49.73 14.99 -21.77
C GLU A 433 -48.90 15.08 -20.48
N HIS A 434 -49.33 15.87 -19.49
CA HIS A 434 -48.67 15.90 -18.18
C HIS A 434 -48.77 14.55 -17.44
N GLU A 435 -49.89 13.84 -17.53
CA GLU A 435 -50.04 12.48 -16.99
C GLU A 435 -49.09 11.50 -17.69
N ARG A 436 -48.98 11.57 -19.02
CA ARG A 436 -48.03 10.78 -19.81
C ARG A 436 -46.57 11.02 -19.39
N VAL A 437 -46.17 12.28 -19.24
CA VAL A 437 -44.83 12.67 -18.77
C VAL A 437 -44.60 12.20 -17.33
N ALA A 438 -45.59 12.31 -16.44
CA ALA A 438 -45.49 11.83 -15.07
C ALA A 438 -45.28 10.30 -14.99
N VAL A 439 -45.94 9.53 -15.86
CA VAL A 439 -45.71 8.07 -15.97
C VAL A 439 -44.28 7.76 -16.45
N GLN A 440 -43.79 8.48 -17.47
CA GLN A 440 -42.41 8.32 -17.97
C GLN A 440 -41.36 8.68 -16.92
N LEU A 441 -41.57 9.77 -16.17
CA LEU A 441 -40.70 10.17 -15.06
C LEU A 441 -40.69 9.11 -13.96
N ASN A 442 -41.84 8.53 -13.60
CA ASN A 442 -41.90 7.44 -12.62
C ASN A 442 -41.18 6.16 -13.10
N GLU A 443 -41.29 5.81 -14.39
CA GLU A 443 -40.57 4.66 -14.97
C GLU A 443 -39.05 4.87 -14.96
N THR A 444 -38.58 6.05 -15.37
CA THR A 444 -37.14 6.39 -15.33
C THR A 444 -36.62 6.46 -13.89
N LEU A 445 -37.39 6.98 -12.94
CA LEU A 445 -37.05 7.00 -11.52
C LEU A 445 -36.91 5.57 -10.97
N ALA A 446 -37.86 4.67 -11.27
CA ALA A 446 -37.78 3.26 -10.90
C ALA A 446 -36.55 2.55 -11.51
N GLN A 447 -36.19 2.88 -12.77
CA GLN A 447 -34.98 2.37 -13.41
C GLN A 447 -33.70 2.88 -12.73
N LYS A 448 -33.63 4.17 -12.37
CA LYS A 448 -32.48 4.76 -11.66
C LYS A 448 -32.37 4.19 -10.24
N GLU A 449 -33.48 3.96 -9.54
CA GLU A 449 -33.49 3.25 -8.25
C GLU A 449 -32.96 1.82 -8.34
N ALA A 450 -33.37 1.06 -9.37
CA ALA A 450 -32.86 -0.28 -9.60
C ALA A 450 -31.34 -0.28 -9.86
N SER A 451 -30.85 0.69 -10.65
CA SER A 451 -29.42 0.90 -10.88
C SER A 451 -28.67 1.26 -9.59
N LEU A 452 -29.21 2.15 -8.75
CA LEU A 452 -28.62 2.52 -7.46
C LEU A 452 -28.56 1.33 -6.50
N LYS A 453 -29.60 0.50 -6.45
CA LYS A 453 -29.62 -0.75 -5.66
C LYS A 453 -28.54 -1.72 -6.14
N ALA A 454 -28.38 -1.91 -7.46
CA ALA A 454 -27.32 -2.75 -8.02
C ALA A 454 -25.91 -2.25 -7.68
N ILE A 455 -25.65 -0.94 -7.85
CA ILE A 455 -24.35 -0.32 -7.52
C ILE A 455 -24.07 -0.40 -6.00
N SER A 456 -25.09 -0.27 -5.15
CA SER A 456 -24.96 -0.43 -3.70
C SER A 456 -24.55 -1.87 -3.33
N MET A 457 -25.17 -2.88 -3.95
CA MET A 457 -24.81 -4.28 -3.76
C MET A 457 -23.37 -4.57 -4.23
N GLU A 458 -22.97 -4.01 -5.37
CA GLU A 458 -21.58 -4.12 -5.86
C GLU A 458 -20.59 -3.49 -4.88
N ALA A 459 -20.86 -2.28 -4.40
CA ALA A 459 -20.03 -1.59 -3.40
C ALA A 459 -19.88 -2.40 -2.11
N GLU A 460 -20.94 -3.05 -1.62
CA GLU A 460 -20.86 -3.96 -0.48
C GLU A 460 -20.02 -5.21 -0.75
N THR A 461 -20.12 -5.81 -1.94
CA THR A 461 -19.28 -6.96 -2.30
C THR A 461 -17.80 -6.59 -2.39
N LEU A 462 -17.48 -5.41 -2.95
CA LEU A 462 -16.13 -4.87 -2.99
C LEU A 462 -15.61 -4.52 -1.59
N LEU A 463 -16.45 -4.01 -0.68
CA LEU A 463 -16.08 -3.79 0.72
C LEU A 463 -15.79 -5.11 1.46
N ARG A 464 -16.58 -6.16 1.23
CA ARG A 464 -16.33 -7.50 1.79
C ARG A 464 -15.00 -8.07 1.27
N SER A 465 -14.80 -8.09 -0.04
CA SER A 465 -13.55 -8.56 -0.67
C SER A 465 -12.32 -7.77 -0.20
N LYS A 466 -12.43 -6.44 -0.09
CA LYS A 466 -11.36 -5.59 0.47
C LYS A 466 -11.01 -5.99 1.90
N ASN A 467 -11.99 -6.26 2.75
CA ASN A 467 -11.76 -6.63 4.14
C ASN A 467 -11.12 -8.02 4.25
N GLU A 468 -11.53 -8.99 3.43
CA GLU A 468 -10.88 -10.30 3.31
C GLU A 468 -9.39 -10.15 2.91
N VAL A 469 -9.09 -9.34 1.89
CA VAL A 469 -7.71 -9.05 1.48
C VAL A 469 -6.92 -8.39 2.61
N LEU A 470 -7.50 -7.45 3.36
CA LEU A 470 -6.84 -6.84 4.52
C LEU A 470 -6.52 -7.87 5.61
N THR A 471 -7.45 -8.77 5.94
CA THR A 471 -7.16 -9.84 6.92
C THR A 471 -6.08 -10.80 6.44
N ARG A 472 -6.01 -11.11 5.13
CA ARG A 472 -4.93 -11.92 4.55
C ARG A 472 -3.58 -11.20 4.59
N VAL A 473 -3.55 -9.90 4.33
CA VAL A 473 -2.32 -9.08 4.46
C VAL A 473 -1.84 -9.04 5.90
N GLN A 474 -2.73 -8.86 6.88
CA GLN A 474 -2.39 -8.93 8.31
C GLN A 474 -1.80 -10.28 8.70
N GLY A 475 -2.41 -11.40 8.28
CA GLY A 475 -1.86 -12.74 8.50
C GLY A 475 -0.45 -12.91 7.93
N MET A 476 -0.22 -12.47 6.68
CA MET A 476 1.12 -12.49 6.07
C MET A 476 2.12 -11.56 6.79
N GLU A 477 1.69 -10.42 7.33
CA GLU A 477 2.54 -9.54 8.13
C GLU A 477 2.95 -10.21 9.45
N ASP A 478 2.00 -10.87 10.14
CA ASP A 478 2.26 -11.63 11.37
C ASP A 478 3.24 -12.79 11.11
N GLU A 479 3.00 -13.62 10.09
CA GLU A 479 3.91 -14.68 9.63
C GLU A 479 5.32 -14.14 9.33
N LEU A 480 5.41 -13.02 8.61
CA LEU A 480 6.67 -12.35 8.29
C LEU A 480 7.38 -11.84 9.55
N THR A 481 6.65 -11.39 10.58
CA THR A 481 7.27 -11.03 11.87
C THR A 481 7.75 -12.25 12.65
N ALA A 482 7.01 -13.36 12.64
CA ALA A 482 7.41 -14.62 13.26
C ALA A 482 8.67 -15.18 12.59
N ALA A 483 8.71 -15.24 11.26
CA ALA A 483 9.88 -15.67 10.48
C ALA A 483 11.11 -14.78 10.71
N ARG A 484 10.92 -13.46 10.92
CA ARG A 484 12.00 -12.54 11.33
C ARG A 484 12.47 -12.77 12.77
N GLY A 485 11.56 -13.17 13.67
CA GLY A 485 11.90 -13.59 15.03
C GLY A 485 12.78 -14.84 15.03
N GLU A 486 12.38 -15.86 14.28
CA GLU A 486 13.13 -17.11 14.17
C GLU A 486 14.50 -16.92 13.49
N ASN A 487 14.59 -16.09 12.45
CA ASN A 487 15.88 -15.74 11.84
C ASN A 487 16.83 -15.05 12.84
N ARG A 488 16.32 -14.23 13.77
CA ARG A 488 17.16 -13.66 14.85
C ARG A 488 17.62 -14.75 15.80
N ARG A 489 16.71 -15.62 16.25
CA ARG A 489 17.01 -16.75 17.14
C ARG A 489 18.13 -17.63 16.56
N LEU A 490 18.01 -18.01 15.29
CA LEU A 490 19.03 -18.80 14.57
C LEU A 490 20.36 -18.03 14.38
N THR A 491 20.32 -16.70 14.21
CA THR A 491 21.52 -15.87 14.13
C THR A 491 22.24 -15.79 15.48
N ASP A 492 21.50 -15.66 16.58
CA ASP A 492 22.04 -15.62 17.94
C ASP A 492 22.60 -17.00 18.35
N GLU A 493 21.92 -18.09 17.97
CA GLU A 493 22.38 -19.48 18.16
C GLU A 493 23.66 -19.77 17.36
N LEU A 494 23.71 -19.38 16.08
CA LEU A 494 24.93 -19.45 15.27
C LEU A 494 26.08 -18.63 15.88
N ALA A 495 25.79 -17.46 16.44
CA ALA A 495 26.79 -16.65 17.14
C ALA A 495 27.24 -17.29 18.47
N SER A 496 26.37 -18.03 19.19
CA SER A 496 26.79 -18.81 20.37
C SER A 496 27.73 -19.93 19.96
N SER A 497 27.32 -20.75 18.97
CA SER A 497 28.11 -21.86 18.46
C SER A 497 29.48 -21.39 17.92
N HIS A 498 29.56 -20.22 17.27
CA HIS A 498 30.84 -19.68 16.83
C HIS A 498 31.75 -19.24 17.99
N ARG A 499 31.20 -18.65 19.08
CA ARG A 499 31.98 -18.36 20.29
C ARG A 499 32.47 -19.63 20.97
N GLU A 500 31.63 -20.66 21.04
CA GLU A 500 32.02 -21.97 21.56
C GLU A 500 33.16 -22.56 20.71
N GLU A 501 33.06 -22.51 19.38
CA GLU A 501 34.09 -22.92 18.43
C GLU A 501 35.40 -22.11 18.59
N GLU A 502 35.32 -20.80 18.83
CA GLU A 502 36.47 -19.94 19.17
C GLU A 502 37.13 -20.39 20.48
N THR A 503 36.36 -20.60 21.56
CA THR A 503 36.93 -21.08 22.84
C THR A 503 37.53 -22.48 22.73
N LEU A 504 36.98 -23.36 21.90
CA LEU A 504 37.56 -24.67 21.60
C LEU A 504 38.86 -24.54 20.80
N ARG A 505 38.94 -23.62 19.82
CA ARG A 505 40.20 -23.30 19.13
C ARG A 505 41.26 -22.76 20.08
N GLU A 506 40.89 -21.84 20.99
CA GLU A 506 41.81 -21.31 22.00
C GLU A 506 42.34 -22.43 22.90
N ARG A 507 41.48 -23.33 23.39
CA ARG A 507 41.89 -24.53 24.14
C ARG A 507 42.80 -25.46 23.34
N MET A 508 42.53 -25.66 22.05
CA MET A 508 43.41 -26.46 21.18
C MET A 508 44.78 -25.81 20.99
N VAL A 509 44.84 -24.48 20.81
CA VAL A 509 46.11 -23.74 20.72
C VAL A 509 46.89 -23.83 22.03
N GLU A 510 46.22 -23.70 23.18
CA GLU A 510 46.85 -23.85 24.50
C GLU A 510 47.34 -25.29 24.75
N LEU A 511 46.59 -26.29 24.31
CA LEU A 511 47.00 -27.70 24.39
C LEU A 511 48.21 -27.96 23.49
N VAL A 512 48.23 -27.43 22.26
CA VAL A 512 49.42 -27.49 21.39
C VAL A 512 50.61 -26.82 22.08
N ARG A 513 50.44 -25.59 22.60
CA ARG A 513 51.48 -24.84 23.32
C ARG A 513 52.08 -25.64 24.48
N THR A 514 51.24 -26.23 25.33
CA THR A 514 51.70 -27.06 26.47
C THR A 514 52.33 -28.40 26.03
N THR A 515 51.92 -28.98 24.89
CA THR A 515 52.62 -30.14 24.32
C THR A 515 53.98 -29.76 23.72
N GLU A 516 54.12 -28.59 23.09
CA GLU A 516 55.40 -28.07 22.60
C GLU A 516 56.35 -27.75 23.76
N GLU A 517 55.85 -27.16 24.85
CA GLU A 517 56.60 -26.96 26.10
C GLU A 517 57.13 -28.28 26.65
N ARG A 518 56.28 -29.30 26.81
CA ARG A 518 56.69 -30.63 27.27
C ARG A 518 57.64 -31.35 26.32
N GLN A 519 57.51 -31.16 25.01
CA GLN A 519 58.48 -31.67 24.03
C GLN A 519 59.84 -30.95 24.17
N GLY A 520 59.83 -29.64 24.47
CA GLY A 520 61.02 -28.86 24.80
C GLY A 520 61.70 -29.34 26.08
N GLU A 521 60.93 -29.55 27.16
CA GLU A 521 61.40 -30.12 28.43
C GLU A 521 61.98 -31.53 28.22
N LEU A 522 61.30 -32.40 27.48
CA LEU A 522 61.79 -33.74 27.15
C LEU A 522 63.09 -33.67 26.33
N ALA A 523 63.17 -32.80 25.32
CA ALA A 523 64.38 -32.60 24.53
C ALA A 523 65.54 -32.03 25.37
N GLN A 524 65.25 -31.19 26.36
CA GLN A 524 66.23 -30.71 27.32
C GLN A 524 66.71 -31.82 28.26
N ALA A 525 65.79 -32.63 28.81
CA ALA A 525 66.11 -33.79 29.65
C ALA A 525 66.95 -34.83 28.89
N LEU A 526 66.62 -35.11 27.62
CA LEU A 526 67.42 -35.98 26.75
C LEU A 526 68.84 -35.42 26.52
N ARG A 527 69.00 -34.10 26.33
CA ARG A 527 70.34 -33.47 26.24
C ARG A 527 71.12 -33.55 27.54
N VAL A 528 70.46 -33.45 28.69
CA VAL A 528 71.10 -33.64 30.01
C VAL A 528 71.56 -35.09 30.13
N ALA A 529 70.68 -36.06 29.89
CA ALA A 529 71.01 -37.49 29.92
C ALA A 529 72.10 -37.88 28.91
N GLU A 530 72.13 -37.29 27.71
CA GLU A 530 73.24 -37.48 26.75
C GLU A 530 74.57 -36.93 27.28
N ASN A 531 74.55 -35.79 27.99
CA ASN A 531 75.76 -35.20 28.55
C ASN A 531 76.23 -35.96 29.79
N GLU A 532 75.32 -36.45 30.62
CA GLU A 532 75.61 -37.38 31.70
C GLU A 532 76.21 -38.68 31.15
N ALA A 533 75.60 -39.29 30.13
CA ALA A 533 76.15 -40.48 29.46
C ALA A 533 77.53 -40.23 28.80
N ARG A 534 77.78 -39.02 28.27
CA ARG A 534 79.13 -38.61 27.79
C ARG A 534 80.12 -38.49 28.97
N ASN A 535 79.71 -37.93 30.10
CA ASN A 535 80.53 -37.82 31.29
C ASN A 535 80.83 -39.20 31.89
N ASP A 536 79.84 -40.09 31.96
CA ASP A 536 80.00 -41.48 32.38
C ASP A 536 80.91 -42.26 31.42
N ALA A 537 80.82 -42.02 30.12
CA ALA A 537 81.74 -42.60 29.13
C ALA A 537 83.18 -42.07 29.29
N MET A 538 83.37 -40.78 29.59
CA MET A 538 84.69 -40.22 29.93
C MET A 538 85.23 -40.80 31.23
N LEU A 539 84.41 -40.92 32.27
CA LEU A 539 84.76 -41.56 33.54
C LEU A 539 85.11 -43.04 33.35
N ALA A 540 84.37 -43.76 32.50
CA ALA A 540 84.67 -45.15 32.15
C ALA A 540 85.99 -45.26 31.36
N GLN A 541 86.30 -44.32 30.47
CA GLN A 541 87.59 -44.26 29.76
C GLN A 541 88.75 -43.92 30.71
N GLU A 542 88.55 -42.98 31.65
CA GLU A 542 89.53 -42.65 32.68
C GLU A 542 89.77 -43.82 33.63
N LEU A 543 88.71 -44.51 34.07
CA LEU A 543 88.80 -45.76 34.82
C LEU A 543 89.54 -46.85 34.02
N LEU A 544 89.29 -46.98 32.71
CA LEU A 544 89.99 -47.94 31.86
C LEU A 544 91.49 -47.61 31.80
N MET A 545 91.86 -46.34 31.57
CA MET A 545 93.26 -45.90 31.65
C MET A 545 93.87 -46.18 33.02
N MET A 546 93.15 -45.92 34.12
CA MET A 546 93.60 -46.21 35.48
C MET A 546 93.76 -47.73 35.72
N THR A 547 92.91 -48.58 35.14
CA THR A 547 93.10 -50.04 35.20
C THR A 547 94.27 -50.52 34.33
N GLU A 548 94.55 -49.87 33.21
CA GLU A 548 95.72 -50.18 32.37
C GLU A 548 97.02 -49.78 33.10
N VAL A 549 97.05 -48.61 33.75
CA VAL A 549 98.14 -48.19 34.65
C VAL A 549 98.27 -49.12 35.86
N ALA A 550 97.16 -49.59 36.43
CA ALA A 550 97.20 -50.56 37.52
C ALA A 550 97.80 -51.91 37.09
N LYS A 551 97.43 -52.42 35.91
CA LYS A 551 98.05 -53.62 35.32
C LYS A 551 99.54 -53.41 35.04
N GLU A 552 99.93 -52.24 34.54
CA GLU A 552 101.34 -51.91 34.28
C GLU A 552 102.16 -51.80 35.58
N LEU A 553 101.56 -51.32 36.67
CA LEU A 553 102.17 -51.39 37.99
C LEU A 553 102.22 -52.83 38.52
N GLU A 554 101.22 -53.65 38.22
CA GLU A 554 101.16 -55.07 38.62
C GLU A 554 102.17 -55.93 37.84
N THR A 555 102.40 -55.67 36.55
CA THR A 555 103.49 -56.29 35.76
C THR A 555 104.85 -55.86 36.29
N GLN A 556 105.09 -54.58 36.55
CA GLN A 556 106.32 -54.08 37.17
C GLN A 556 106.57 -54.69 38.56
N LEU A 557 105.51 -54.89 39.36
CA LEU A 557 105.61 -55.55 40.67
C LEU A 557 105.87 -57.07 40.52
N SER A 558 105.32 -57.71 39.48
CA SER A 558 105.64 -59.10 39.13
C SER A 558 107.09 -59.27 38.66
N GLU A 559 107.62 -58.33 37.88
CA GLU A 559 109.04 -58.29 37.48
C GLU A 559 109.94 -58.06 38.68
N ALA A 560 109.60 -57.12 39.57
CA ALA A 560 110.30 -56.91 40.83
C ALA A 560 110.32 -58.19 41.68
N ASN A 561 109.19 -58.87 41.86
CA ASN A 561 109.12 -60.16 42.55
C ASN A 561 109.98 -61.23 41.86
N ASN A 562 109.98 -61.30 40.52
CA ASN A 562 110.87 -62.19 39.79
C ASN A 562 112.34 -61.88 40.08
N THR A 563 112.75 -60.60 40.12
CA THR A 563 114.13 -60.24 40.52
C THR A 563 114.45 -60.66 41.96
N VAL A 564 113.51 -60.50 42.91
CA VAL A 564 113.66 -60.99 44.29
C VAL A 564 113.86 -62.51 44.31
N THR A 565 113.03 -63.29 43.60
CA THR A 565 113.20 -64.75 43.55
C THR A 565 114.54 -65.18 42.92
N THR A 566 115.07 -64.42 41.93
CA THR A 566 116.41 -64.70 41.39
C THR A 566 117.55 -64.31 42.34
N LEU A 567 117.32 -63.38 43.26
CA LEU A 567 118.27 -63.05 44.34
C LEU A 567 118.21 -64.08 45.46
N ASP A 568 117.04 -64.55 45.84
CA ASP A 568 116.87 -65.64 46.81
C ASP A 568 117.49 -66.96 46.30
N ALA A 569 117.34 -67.27 45.00
CA ALA A 569 118.00 -68.41 44.37
C ALA A 569 119.54 -68.30 44.45
N LYS A 570 120.10 -67.11 44.21
CA LYS A 570 121.55 -66.86 44.37
C LYS A 570 121.99 -66.90 45.83
N LEU A 571 121.14 -66.49 46.78
CA LEU A 571 121.42 -66.60 48.20
C LEU A 571 121.49 -68.07 48.65
N ALA A 572 120.59 -68.92 48.13
CA ALA A 572 120.61 -70.36 48.35
C ALA A 572 121.89 -71.01 47.78
N GLU A 573 122.31 -70.63 46.57
CA GLU A 573 123.53 -71.11 45.92
C GLU A 573 124.81 -70.73 46.72
N VAL A 574 124.84 -69.52 47.32
CA VAL A 574 125.91 -69.09 48.23
C VAL A 574 125.89 -69.86 49.55
N LEU A 575 124.73 -70.17 50.11
CA LEU A 575 124.59 -70.98 51.33
C LEU A 575 125.04 -72.43 51.10
N GLU A 576 124.72 -73.01 49.94
CA GLU A 576 125.17 -74.35 49.54
C GLU A 576 126.69 -74.40 49.41
N CYS A 577 127.30 -73.41 48.75
CA CYS A 577 128.75 -73.26 48.63
C CYS A 577 129.46 -73.14 50.01
N ASN A 578 128.83 -72.46 50.96
CA ASN A 578 129.35 -72.33 52.34
C ASN A 578 129.26 -73.67 53.12
N SER A 579 128.24 -74.49 52.88
CA SER A 579 128.14 -75.84 53.46
C SER A 579 129.25 -76.79 52.94
N GLN A 580 129.62 -76.66 51.67
CA GLN A 580 130.69 -77.45 51.05
C GLN A 580 132.07 -77.07 51.62
N LEU A 581 132.29 -75.79 51.97
CA LEU A 581 133.49 -75.34 52.67
C LEU A 581 133.60 -75.85 54.12
N GLN A 582 132.48 -75.99 54.84
CA GLN A 582 132.48 -76.60 56.18
C GLN A 582 132.82 -78.10 56.12
N LEU A 583 132.30 -78.84 55.14
CA LEU A 583 132.63 -80.25 54.94
C LEU A 583 134.12 -80.50 54.63
N ALA A 584 134.77 -79.61 53.88
CA ALA A 584 136.21 -79.69 53.61
C ALA A 584 137.09 -79.45 54.86
N LEU A 585 136.62 -78.60 55.79
CA LEU A 585 137.28 -78.33 57.08
C LEU A 585 137.15 -79.47 58.09
N GLU A 586 136.10 -80.29 58.00
CA GLU A 586 135.95 -81.50 58.84
C GLU A 586 136.67 -82.72 58.26
N GLY A 587 136.81 -82.83 56.93
CA GLY A 587 137.64 -83.85 56.29
C GLY A 587 139.11 -83.75 56.68
N SER A 588 139.69 -82.55 56.53
CA SER A 588 141.10 -82.28 56.87
C SER A 588 141.44 -82.45 58.37
N ARG A 589 140.45 -82.33 59.27
CA ARG A 589 140.61 -82.65 60.71
C ARG A 589 140.58 -84.14 61.02
N LYS A 590 139.96 -84.98 60.17
CA LYS A 590 139.93 -86.44 60.37
C LYS A 590 141.22 -87.12 59.89
N GLU A 591 141.79 -86.68 58.77
CA GLU A 591 143.03 -87.28 58.22
C GLU A 591 144.25 -87.14 59.16
N ILE A 592 144.32 -86.06 59.95
CA ILE A 592 145.41 -85.82 60.91
C ILE A 592 145.38 -86.84 62.08
N GLU A 593 144.19 -87.21 62.56
CA GLU A 593 144.07 -88.14 63.69
C GLU A 593 144.00 -89.61 63.23
N GLU A 594 143.67 -89.86 61.95
CA GLU A 594 143.78 -91.18 61.32
C GLU A 594 145.25 -91.60 61.07
N LEU A 595 146.14 -90.65 60.74
CA LEU A 595 147.58 -90.93 60.63
C LEU A 595 148.25 -91.24 61.99
N LYS A 596 147.75 -90.68 63.08
CA LYS A 596 148.21 -90.97 64.46
C LYS A 596 147.81 -92.37 64.95
N SER A 597 146.62 -92.83 64.58
CA SER A 597 146.06 -94.12 65.03
C SER A 597 146.53 -95.31 64.19
N ARG A 598 146.90 -95.09 62.91
CA ARG A 598 147.46 -96.14 62.04
C ARG A 598 148.87 -96.62 62.45
N ILE A 599 149.63 -95.84 63.23
CA ILE A 599 150.97 -96.24 63.72
C ILE A 599 150.88 -97.22 64.91
N THR A 600 149.83 -97.16 65.74
CA THR A 600 149.69 -97.98 66.95
C THR A 600 148.78 -99.21 66.80
N SER A 601 148.01 -99.29 65.71
CA SER A 601 147.04 -100.38 65.47
C SER A 601 147.59 -101.54 64.61
N SER A 602 148.72 -101.35 63.93
CA SER A 602 149.31 -102.36 63.02
C SER A 602 149.84 -103.62 63.74
N GLU A 603 150.22 -103.52 65.02
CA GLU A 603 150.86 -104.62 65.76
C GLU A 603 149.88 -105.64 66.37
N MET A 604 148.57 -105.34 66.44
CA MET A 604 147.59 -106.21 67.10
C MET A 604 146.44 -106.63 66.19
N ARG A 605 146.83 -107.53 65.27
CA ARG A 605 146.07 -108.75 64.93
C ARG A 605 144.71 -108.54 64.25
N GLU A 606 144.78 -108.50 62.92
CA GLU A 606 144.50 -109.70 62.12
C GLU A 606 143.66 -110.82 62.79
N ALA A 607 142.56 -111.17 62.11
CA ALA A 607 141.63 -112.27 62.38
C ALA A 607 140.71 -112.16 63.63
N GLY A 608 139.39 -112.05 63.38
CA GLY A 608 138.37 -112.13 64.44
C GLY A 608 136.90 -111.96 64.04
N LEU A 609 136.54 -111.85 62.75
CA LEU A 609 135.15 -111.66 62.33
C LEU A 609 134.28 -112.91 62.56
N SER A 610 133.29 -112.81 63.47
CA SER A 610 131.87 -113.09 63.17
C SER A 610 130.98 -113.02 64.42
N SER A 611 130.05 -112.06 64.48
CA SER A 611 128.88 -112.13 65.38
C SER A 611 127.78 -111.12 65.01
N LYS A 612 126.62 -111.66 64.59
CA LYS A 612 125.22 -111.38 65.05
C LYS A 612 124.64 -109.94 64.93
N LEU A 613 123.37 -109.66 64.60
CA LEU A 613 122.04 -110.34 64.65
C LEU A 613 121.08 -109.76 65.73
N PHE A 614 119.96 -109.18 65.25
CA PHE A 614 118.59 -109.05 65.83
C PHE A 614 118.15 -107.93 66.83
N THR A 615 117.13 -107.16 66.37
CA THR A 615 115.92 -106.60 67.03
C THR A 615 115.93 -105.69 68.29
N ALA A 616 115.39 -104.46 68.11
CA ALA A 616 114.42 -103.71 68.96
C ALA A 616 113.98 -102.45 68.15
N ASP A 617 112.79 -101.82 68.18
CA ASP A 617 111.50 -101.89 68.92
C ASP A 617 111.32 -101.05 70.22
N ALA A 618 110.17 -100.34 70.28
CA ALA A 618 109.66 -99.36 71.29
C ALA A 618 110.61 -98.16 71.60
N THR A 619 110.22 -96.95 72.05
CA THR A 619 109.01 -96.30 72.62
C THR A 619 108.91 -94.84 72.07
N ARG A 620 107.78 -94.13 71.94
CA ARG A 620 106.57 -93.92 72.76
C ARG A 620 106.74 -92.93 73.95
N GLN A 621 105.92 -91.86 73.94
CA GLN A 621 105.60 -90.91 75.03
C GLN A 621 106.76 -90.08 75.65
N LEU A 622 106.70 -88.74 75.53
CA LEU A 622 106.13 -87.84 76.56
C LEU A 622 106.21 -86.36 76.12
N LEU A 623 105.05 -85.69 76.13
CA LEU A 623 104.80 -84.28 76.51
C LEU A 623 105.52 -83.18 75.70
N GLU A 624 104.85 -82.26 74.99
CA GLU A 624 103.47 -81.78 75.13
C GLU A 624 103.18 -81.24 76.54
N ASP A 625 103.79 -80.10 76.89
CA ASP A 625 103.07 -79.00 77.55
C ASP A 625 103.89 -77.68 77.62
N ALA A 626 103.16 -76.55 77.62
CA ALA A 626 103.62 -75.15 77.71
C ALA A 626 104.50 -74.59 76.55
N ALA A 627 104.32 -73.37 76.06
CA ALA A 627 103.24 -72.38 76.19
C ALA A 627 103.39 -71.39 74.98
N ALA A 628 102.37 -71.07 74.20
CA ALA A 628 101.29 -70.14 74.54
C ALA A 628 101.75 -68.74 75.03
N ALA A 629 102.18 -67.86 74.10
CA ALA A 629 101.84 -66.42 74.11
C ALA A 629 102.47 -65.62 72.94
N MET A 630 101.70 -65.32 71.89
CA MET A 630 101.40 -63.95 71.39
C MET A 630 100.77 -64.02 69.98
N LYS A 631 99.78 -63.21 69.55
CA LYS A 631 98.64 -62.49 70.15
C LYS A 631 98.26 -61.39 69.13
N ASN A 632 97.11 -61.58 68.47
CA ASN A 632 96.20 -60.55 67.95
C ASN A 632 96.72 -59.39 67.09
N ALA A 633 96.29 -59.32 65.81
CA ALA A 633 95.50 -58.19 65.27
C ALA A 633 95.11 -58.37 63.78
N SER A 634 93.97 -59.01 63.47
CA SER A 634 93.23 -58.77 62.19
C SER A 634 91.79 -59.33 62.24
N ARG A 635 91.00 -58.91 63.23
CA ARG A 635 89.61 -59.40 63.42
C ARG A 635 88.62 -58.27 63.77
N VAL A 636 88.83 -57.08 63.20
CA VAL A 636 87.98 -55.89 63.42
C VAL A 636 87.35 -55.36 62.13
N GLU A 637 87.97 -55.52 60.95
CA GLU A 637 87.36 -55.02 59.70
C GLU A 637 86.28 -55.94 59.10
N ARG A 638 86.33 -57.25 59.37
CA ARG A 638 85.46 -58.23 58.70
C ARG A 638 83.97 -58.20 59.13
N VAL A 639 83.60 -57.35 60.09
CA VAL A 639 82.21 -57.12 60.53
C VAL A 639 81.65 -55.80 59.99
N LYS A 640 82.51 -54.83 59.65
CA LYS A 640 82.10 -53.49 59.19
C LYS A 640 81.58 -53.46 57.75
N ALA A 641 81.84 -54.52 56.99
CA ALA A 641 81.36 -54.70 55.61
C ALA A 641 79.94 -55.32 55.53
N GLN A 642 79.44 -55.97 56.58
CA GLN A 642 78.13 -56.66 56.54
C GLN A 642 76.95 -55.77 56.95
N SER A 643 77.15 -54.74 57.78
CA SER A 643 76.06 -53.80 58.14
C SER A 643 75.69 -52.85 57.00
N THR A 644 76.65 -52.50 56.14
CA THR A 644 76.45 -51.54 55.04
C THR A 644 75.65 -52.14 53.87
N ILE A 645 75.70 -53.46 53.71
CA ILE A 645 74.94 -54.19 52.67
C ILE A 645 73.46 -54.30 53.04
N LEU A 646 73.12 -54.43 54.34
CA LEU A 646 71.73 -54.42 54.81
C LEU A 646 71.08 -53.03 54.71
N GLY A 647 71.80 -51.96 55.02
CA GLY A 647 71.30 -50.58 54.91
C GLY A 647 71.09 -50.05 53.48
N LEU A 648 71.53 -50.79 52.46
CA LEU A 648 71.28 -50.46 51.05
C LEU A 648 70.05 -51.21 50.49
N LEU A 649 69.69 -52.37 51.04
CA LEU A 649 68.49 -53.12 50.65
C LEU A 649 67.20 -52.44 51.16
N GLU A 650 67.24 -51.86 52.37
CA GLU A 650 66.11 -51.12 52.95
C GLU A 650 65.74 -49.85 52.15
N LYS A 651 66.71 -49.27 51.42
CA LYS A 651 66.47 -48.15 50.48
C LYS A 651 65.92 -48.59 49.11
N ILE A 652 66.11 -49.86 48.73
CA ILE A 652 65.59 -50.39 47.47
C ILE A 652 64.09 -50.67 47.61
N ASP A 653 63.63 -51.24 48.74
CA ASP A 653 62.19 -51.39 49.01
C ASP A 653 61.45 -50.04 49.09
N GLY A 654 62.07 -49.01 49.69
CA GLY A 654 61.50 -47.65 49.74
C GLY A 654 61.32 -46.99 48.36
N LEU A 655 62.19 -47.31 47.40
CA LEU A 655 62.07 -46.86 46.00
C LEU A 655 61.17 -47.77 45.15
N GLN A 656 60.87 -48.98 45.61
CA GLN A 656 59.89 -49.87 44.99
C GLN A 656 58.46 -49.32 45.19
N ILE A 657 58.13 -48.88 46.41
CA ILE A 657 56.80 -48.37 46.78
C ILE A 657 56.45 -47.08 46.00
N LEU A 658 57.39 -46.14 45.87
CA LEU A 658 57.17 -44.89 45.11
C LEU A 658 56.88 -45.15 43.62
N ARG A 659 57.58 -46.11 43.01
CA ARG A 659 57.34 -46.54 41.62
C ARG A 659 55.98 -47.21 41.44
N ASP A 660 55.57 -48.04 42.40
CA ASP A 660 54.28 -48.74 42.34
C ASP A 660 53.09 -47.78 42.56
N ASP A 661 53.28 -46.70 43.33
CA ASP A 661 52.29 -45.61 43.46
C ASP A 661 52.24 -44.68 42.24
N GLU A 662 53.37 -44.40 41.57
CA GLU A 662 53.36 -43.70 40.28
C GLU A 662 52.68 -44.52 39.18
N VAL A 663 52.99 -45.81 39.07
CA VAL A 663 52.33 -46.73 38.12
C VAL A 663 50.84 -46.85 38.40
N ARG A 664 50.41 -46.88 39.68
CA ARG A 664 49.00 -46.82 40.06
C ARG A 664 48.35 -45.49 39.65
N GLY A 665 49.00 -44.36 39.92
CA GLY A 665 48.51 -43.04 39.52
C GLY A 665 48.45 -42.81 38.00
N PHE A 666 49.24 -43.52 37.19
CA PHE A 666 49.07 -43.58 35.74
C PHE A 666 47.94 -44.53 35.32
N THR A 667 47.79 -45.67 35.99
CA THR A 667 46.70 -46.62 35.73
C THR A 667 45.32 -46.00 36.00
N ASP A 668 45.17 -45.30 37.12
CA ASP A 668 43.93 -44.60 37.48
C ASP A 668 43.59 -43.51 36.44
N LYS A 669 44.60 -42.75 35.97
CA LYS A 669 44.43 -41.75 34.90
C LYS A 669 44.08 -42.37 33.55
N ILE A 670 44.64 -43.55 33.22
CA ILE A 670 44.27 -44.29 32.01
C ILE A 670 42.81 -44.74 32.11
N THR A 671 42.37 -45.31 33.24
CA THR A 671 40.96 -45.70 33.41
C THR A 671 39.99 -44.51 33.40
N ALA A 672 40.40 -43.34 33.89
CA ALA A 672 39.60 -42.12 33.79
C ALA A 672 39.48 -41.63 32.33
N LEU A 673 40.58 -41.64 31.57
CA LEU A 673 40.57 -41.28 30.15
C LEU A 673 39.82 -42.30 29.27
N GLU A 674 39.85 -43.59 29.63
CA GLU A 674 39.03 -44.62 28.99
C GLU A 674 37.54 -44.40 29.26
N GLY A 675 37.17 -43.97 30.48
CA GLY A 675 35.82 -43.54 30.82
C GLY A 675 35.36 -42.31 30.01
N GLU A 676 36.18 -41.25 29.96
CA GLU A 676 35.89 -40.05 29.15
C GLU A 676 35.79 -40.38 27.65
N MET A 677 36.62 -41.31 27.14
CA MET A 677 36.52 -41.79 25.76
C MET A 677 35.23 -42.57 25.49
N GLU A 678 34.74 -43.36 26.44
CA GLU A 678 33.50 -44.12 26.27
C GLU A 678 32.27 -43.21 26.38
N ASP A 679 32.27 -42.21 27.28
CA ASP A 679 31.25 -41.15 27.33
C ASP A 679 31.24 -40.30 26.03
N LEU A 680 32.41 -40.02 25.45
CA LEU A 680 32.52 -39.36 24.14
C LEU A 680 32.00 -40.24 22.99
N ARG A 681 32.22 -41.57 23.05
CA ARG A 681 31.62 -42.52 22.09
C ARG A 681 30.11 -42.59 22.24
N LEU A 682 29.58 -42.60 23.47
CA LEU A 682 28.15 -42.61 23.75
C LEU A 682 27.48 -41.32 23.20
N ASN A 683 28.12 -40.17 23.42
CA ASN A 683 27.67 -38.90 22.85
C ASN A 683 27.77 -38.86 21.31
N LEU A 684 28.82 -39.44 20.71
CA LEU A 684 28.93 -39.56 19.25
C LEU A 684 27.83 -40.47 18.67
N HIS A 685 27.45 -41.54 19.39
CA HIS A 685 26.37 -42.42 19.00
C HIS A 685 25.01 -41.72 19.09
N SER A 686 24.71 -41.09 20.24
CA SER A 686 23.49 -40.30 20.45
C SER A 686 23.32 -39.17 19.43
N THR A 687 24.39 -38.45 19.10
CA THR A 687 24.35 -37.41 18.06
C THR A 687 24.21 -37.98 16.65
N SER A 688 24.72 -39.18 16.39
CA SER A 688 24.50 -39.91 15.12
C SER A 688 23.04 -40.37 14.98
N GLU A 689 22.41 -40.88 16.04
CA GLU A 689 21.00 -41.27 16.06
C GLU A 689 20.08 -40.04 15.91
N ALA A 690 20.38 -38.94 16.61
CA ALA A 690 19.68 -37.67 16.43
C ALA A 690 19.78 -37.16 14.98
N ARG A 691 20.96 -37.29 14.34
CA ARG A 691 21.15 -36.95 12.93
C ARG A 691 20.38 -37.86 11.98
N GLN A 692 20.31 -39.16 12.23
CA GLN A 692 19.47 -40.08 11.44
C GLN A 692 17.98 -39.75 11.59
N THR A 693 17.54 -39.42 12.81
CA THR A 693 16.16 -39.02 13.09
C THR A 693 15.80 -37.71 12.37
N ALA A 694 16.70 -36.72 12.39
CA ALA A 694 16.53 -35.48 11.64
C ALA A 694 16.46 -35.70 10.11
N LEU A 695 17.30 -36.59 9.56
CA LEU A 695 17.25 -36.95 8.14
C LEU A 695 15.95 -37.69 7.76
N ALA A 696 15.41 -38.53 8.65
CA ALA A 696 14.12 -39.18 8.44
C ALA A 696 12.95 -38.18 8.47
N ALA A 697 12.98 -37.21 9.38
CA ALA A 697 12.00 -36.12 9.44
C ALA A 697 12.08 -35.21 8.19
N LEU A 698 13.28 -34.90 7.72
CA LEU A 698 13.49 -34.08 6.52
C LEU A 698 13.00 -34.81 5.26
N LYS A 699 13.28 -36.11 5.14
CA LYS A 699 12.71 -36.94 4.05
C LYS A 699 11.18 -36.97 4.08
N LYS A 700 10.57 -37.10 5.26
CA LYS A 700 9.11 -37.02 5.39
C LYS A 700 8.58 -35.66 4.93
N SER A 701 9.27 -34.57 5.29
CA SER A 701 8.92 -33.21 4.82
C SER A 701 9.02 -33.07 3.30
N ASP A 702 9.99 -33.73 2.65
CA ASP A 702 10.10 -33.75 1.18
C ASP A 702 8.94 -34.54 0.55
N ASP A 703 8.54 -35.67 1.14
CA ASP A 703 7.39 -36.48 0.69
C ASP A 703 6.06 -35.70 0.86
N ASP A 704 5.87 -35.01 2.00
CA ASP A 704 4.71 -34.14 2.27
C ASP A 704 4.69 -32.93 1.32
N LEU A 705 5.85 -32.33 1.02
CA LEU A 705 5.97 -31.25 0.03
C LEU A 705 5.62 -31.74 -1.37
N ALA A 706 6.12 -32.90 -1.79
CA ALA A 706 5.77 -33.52 -3.07
C ALA A 706 4.26 -33.82 -3.18
N HIS A 707 3.61 -34.24 -2.09
CA HIS A 707 2.16 -34.38 -2.05
C HIS A 707 1.44 -33.04 -2.26
N SER A 708 1.86 -31.97 -1.56
CA SER A 708 1.27 -30.63 -1.71
C SER A 708 1.42 -30.05 -3.12
N VAL A 709 2.57 -30.27 -3.78
CA VAL A 709 2.81 -29.85 -5.17
C VAL A 709 1.88 -30.56 -6.14
N ASN A 710 1.64 -31.86 -5.95
CA ASN A 710 0.69 -32.62 -6.78
C ASN A 710 -0.76 -32.16 -6.56
N LEU A 711 -1.12 -31.78 -5.34
CA LEU A 711 -2.44 -31.26 -4.99
C LEU A 711 -2.67 -29.89 -5.64
N LEU A 712 -1.67 -29.01 -5.59
CA LEU A 712 -1.70 -27.70 -6.24
C LEU A 712 -1.72 -27.82 -7.78
N ALA A 713 -1.03 -28.80 -8.35
CA ALA A 713 -1.13 -29.11 -9.77
C ALA A 713 -2.55 -29.60 -10.16
N ALA A 714 -3.20 -30.41 -9.32
CA ALA A 714 -4.59 -30.81 -9.54
C ALA A 714 -5.53 -29.60 -9.49
N GLU A 715 -5.41 -28.72 -8.48
CA GLU A 715 -6.21 -27.49 -8.41
C GLU A 715 -5.99 -26.57 -9.63
N GLN A 716 -4.75 -26.45 -10.11
CA GLN A 716 -4.41 -25.71 -11.33
C GLN A 716 -5.19 -26.26 -12.55
N THR A 717 -5.34 -27.58 -12.68
CA THR A 717 -6.11 -28.19 -13.78
C THR A 717 -7.61 -27.91 -13.67
N THR A 718 -8.21 -27.96 -12.48
CA THR A 718 -9.61 -27.56 -12.29
C THR A 718 -9.84 -26.07 -12.54
N CYS A 719 -8.93 -25.20 -12.10
CA CYS A 719 -8.99 -23.76 -12.39
C CYS A 719 -8.92 -23.47 -13.88
N ASN A 720 -8.10 -24.20 -14.64
CA ASN A 720 -8.06 -24.10 -16.10
C ASN A 720 -9.37 -24.57 -16.73
N GLY A 721 -9.92 -25.72 -16.32
CA GLY A 721 -11.23 -26.20 -16.82
C GLY A 721 -12.40 -25.26 -16.52
N LEU A 722 -12.38 -24.56 -15.38
CA LEU A 722 -13.35 -23.50 -15.06
C LEU A 722 -13.14 -22.25 -15.93
N ARG A 723 -11.90 -21.89 -16.26
CA ARG A 723 -11.58 -20.79 -17.20
C ARG A 723 -12.09 -21.11 -18.61
N ASP A 724 -11.89 -22.34 -19.08
CA ASP A 724 -12.38 -22.80 -20.38
C ASP A 724 -13.92 -22.82 -20.43
N SER A 725 -14.57 -23.22 -19.32
CA SER A 725 -16.03 -23.15 -19.18
C SER A 725 -16.54 -21.70 -19.19
N LEU A 726 -15.82 -20.76 -18.55
CA LEU A 726 -16.18 -19.35 -18.52
C LEU A 726 -16.04 -18.68 -19.89
N THR A 727 -14.95 -18.97 -20.63
CA THR A 727 -14.77 -18.45 -21.99
C THR A 727 -15.84 -19.02 -22.93
N GLN A 728 -16.18 -20.30 -22.82
CA GLN A 728 -17.30 -20.90 -23.57
C GLN A 728 -18.64 -20.22 -23.28
N ALA A 729 -18.90 -19.85 -22.02
CA ALA A 729 -20.12 -19.10 -21.64
C ALA A 729 -20.11 -17.66 -22.19
N GLN A 730 -18.95 -16.98 -22.18
CA GLN A 730 -18.80 -15.64 -22.79
C GLN A 730 -19.01 -15.67 -24.32
N ASP A 731 -18.54 -16.71 -24.99
CA ASP A 731 -18.81 -16.97 -26.41
C ASP A 731 -20.30 -17.17 -26.69
N GLN A 732 -21.00 -17.96 -25.86
CA GLN A 732 -22.46 -18.15 -25.97
C GLN A 732 -23.22 -16.83 -25.78
N ILE A 733 -22.86 -16.03 -24.76
CA ILE A 733 -23.45 -14.71 -24.53
C ILE A 733 -23.21 -13.79 -25.74
N SER A 734 -22.02 -13.82 -26.33
CA SER A 734 -21.67 -13.02 -27.51
C SER A 734 -22.48 -13.42 -28.74
N ARG A 735 -22.69 -14.73 -28.97
CA ARG A 735 -23.59 -15.24 -30.02
C ARG A 735 -25.05 -14.85 -29.79
N LEU A 736 -25.54 -14.92 -28.55
CA LEU A 736 -26.90 -14.50 -28.21
C LEU A 736 -27.10 -12.98 -28.40
N LYS A 737 -26.10 -12.16 -28.07
CA LYS A 737 -26.13 -10.71 -28.36
C LYS A 737 -26.19 -10.44 -29.87
N ALA A 738 -25.37 -11.11 -30.67
CA ALA A 738 -25.40 -10.99 -32.13
C ALA A 738 -26.75 -11.43 -32.74
N ALA A 739 -27.34 -12.51 -32.22
CA ALA A 739 -28.68 -12.96 -32.61
C ALA A 739 -29.77 -11.94 -32.22
N LYS A 740 -29.69 -11.34 -31.03
CA LYS A 740 -30.60 -10.27 -30.58
C LYS A 740 -30.54 -9.06 -31.52
N THR A 741 -29.34 -8.57 -31.85
CA THR A 741 -29.19 -7.42 -32.77
C THR A 741 -29.69 -7.73 -34.19
N ALA A 742 -29.53 -8.97 -34.68
CA ALA A 742 -30.09 -9.38 -35.95
C ALA A 742 -31.64 -9.42 -35.93
N CYS A 743 -32.23 -9.89 -34.83
CA CYS A 743 -33.69 -9.86 -34.64
C CYS A 743 -34.22 -8.42 -34.55
N GLU A 744 -33.53 -7.53 -33.82
CA GLU A 744 -33.88 -6.11 -33.71
C GLU A 744 -33.84 -5.41 -35.08
N SER A 745 -32.78 -5.64 -35.87
CA SER A 745 -32.70 -5.16 -37.25
C SER A 745 -33.83 -5.69 -38.14
N THR A 746 -34.21 -6.97 -37.97
CA THR A 746 -35.35 -7.57 -38.68
C THR A 746 -36.67 -6.91 -38.30
N ILE A 747 -36.90 -6.62 -37.01
CA ILE A 747 -38.08 -5.91 -36.52
C ILE A 747 -38.15 -4.48 -37.07
N VAL A 748 -37.02 -3.77 -37.13
CA VAL A 748 -36.95 -2.43 -37.74
C VAL A 748 -37.31 -2.47 -39.24
N ASN A 749 -36.79 -3.44 -40.00
CA ASN A 749 -37.18 -3.64 -41.40
C ASN A 749 -38.67 -3.97 -41.55
N LEU A 750 -39.23 -4.84 -40.71
CA LEU A 750 -40.66 -5.17 -40.75
C LEU A 750 -41.54 -3.97 -40.44
N LYS A 751 -41.15 -3.11 -39.49
CA LYS A 751 -41.83 -1.82 -39.24
C LYS A 751 -41.77 -0.90 -40.46
N ALA A 752 -40.59 -0.73 -41.07
CA ALA A 752 -40.43 0.10 -42.26
C ALA A 752 -41.30 -0.37 -43.44
N ILE A 753 -41.40 -1.69 -43.66
CA ILE A 753 -42.28 -2.30 -44.66
C ILE A 753 -43.76 -2.06 -44.32
N TYR A 754 -44.15 -2.21 -43.05
CA TYR A 754 -45.51 -1.94 -42.60
C TYR A 754 -45.91 -0.46 -42.80
N ASP A 755 -45.03 0.48 -42.43
CA ASP A 755 -45.25 1.91 -42.60
C ASP A 755 -45.24 2.34 -44.08
N GLN A 756 -44.52 1.62 -44.95
CA GLN A 756 -44.62 1.76 -46.40
C GLN A 756 -45.98 1.26 -46.92
N GLY A 757 -46.42 0.07 -46.50
CA GLY A 757 -47.74 -0.47 -46.86
C GLY A 757 -48.89 0.41 -46.40
N LYS A 758 -48.80 0.96 -45.17
CA LYS A 758 -49.78 1.91 -44.62
C LYS A 758 -49.85 3.20 -45.43
N ARG A 759 -48.71 3.75 -45.89
CA ARG A 759 -48.68 4.91 -46.79
C ARG A 759 -49.34 4.60 -48.13
N MET A 760 -48.98 3.48 -48.77
CA MET A 760 -49.62 3.05 -50.02
C MET A 760 -51.14 2.85 -49.87
N GLN A 761 -51.62 2.37 -48.72
CA GLN A 761 -53.05 2.27 -48.44
C GLN A 761 -53.72 3.65 -48.32
N ILE A 762 -53.09 4.62 -47.66
CA ILE A 762 -53.58 6.00 -47.56
C ILE A 762 -53.62 6.65 -48.95
N ASP A 763 -52.52 6.56 -49.71
CA ASP A 763 -52.44 7.10 -51.07
C ASP A 763 -53.51 6.50 -52.01
N TRP A 764 -53.79 5.20 -51.87
CA TRP A 764 -54.84 4.50 -52.64
C TRP A 764 -56.25 4.91 -52.22
N MET A 765 -56.51 5.07 -50.91
CA MET A 765 -57.78 5.58 -50.39
C MET A 765 -58.06 7.01 -50.87
N SER A 766 -57.08 7.92 -50.73
CA SER A 766 -57.22 9.31 -51.20
C SER A 766 -57.31 9.40 -52.73
N GLY A 767 -56.64 8.49 -53.46
CA GLY A 767 -56.83 8.33 -54.90
C GLY A 767 -58.26 7.91 -55.26
N MET A 768 -58.84 6.95 -54.53
CA MET A 768 -60.24 6.57 -54.69
C MET A 768 -61.20 7.73 -54.40
N GLU A 769 -61.04 8.42 -53.26
CA GLU A 769 -61.85 9.58 -52.88
C GLU A 769 -61.80 10.69 -53.94
N SER A 770 -60.61 10.96 -54.49
CA SER A 770 -60.42 11.90 -55.60
C SER A 770 -61.14 11.45 -56.88
N THR A 771 -61.11 10.15 -57.23
CA THR A 771 -61.85 9.65 -58.39
C THR A 771 -63.37 9.67 -58.18
N PHE A 772 -63.86 9.42 -56.97
CA PHE A 772 -65.29 9.52 -56.63
C PHE A 772 -65.79 10.96 -56.56
N SER A 773 -64.92 11.93 -56.27
CA SER A 773 -65.23 13.37 -56.29
C SER A 773 -65.11 14.00 -57.68
N SER A 774 -64.67 13.23 -58.68
CA SER A 774 -64.45 13.65 -60.07
C SER A 774 -65.46 13.05 -61.06
N ALA A 775 -66.43 12.27 -60.57
CA ALA A 775 -67.45 11.57 -61.35
C ALA A 775 -68.86 12.02 -60.93
#